data_AF-A0A9D7HVI6-F1
#
_entry.id   AF-A0A9D7HVI6-F1
#
_cell.length_a   1.000
_cell.length_b   1.000
_cell.length_c   1.000
_cell.angle_alpha   90.00
_cell.angle_beta   90.00
_cell.angle_gamma   90.00
#
_symmetry.space_group_name_H-M   'P 1'
#
loop_
_entity.id
_entity.type
_entity.pdbx_description
1 polymer ?
#
loop_
_entity_poly.entity_id
_entity_poly.type
_entity_poly.pdbx_seq_one_letter_code
_entity_poly.pdbx_strand_id
1 'polypeptide(L)'
;MEPRFPASSHLDGAQRIGAGGCGIVYTAKHARWGQVAAKVAISADDDSRRLFATEYALLRSFRHAAILKAYDLIYLEDDRPAIIMQLCDGGDLYQATDPLPLRERFRCFGRVLSAIEYLHLLGLIHRDLKGENVLISKSSGAQLSDLGLASSKSDDSRERGGTLEYMAPEVIANKGASAESDIYSVGVILYRMATGALPFVSSDPVQIISRKQQPDALPLDKLASEVSPRFARLVRQCIDPNPGDRPKNAKEVAEQLSLDNLINAADFGSHKIADLIHHYVYSYNASFCKQELKQLPRDFAIAHHFQEEAVDLAGSIADYLKQSGFEVVPSESGLQYRQSTNDHQSEVRLMARAIDKQAVDFAELDRFAFDRILSKFITKEIDPATANLIFELSSGNLALVTLLLNQLERENRFEVSSGKLKIPPLERSLFQPDDTYFQVARLMLPQIPVQHAEVAGFLSADTGEFPVADLAAMGRLTQAEMDDLVQCGLLNSMSGSIARGYYRSCLYHNLDRTKAQQFHSGWIKIIGESDDLPALQRERLLVHHNYRAGAVQEAIEAAMRLADLLQGEQNLEESASVLEFACNMKGNREDLRQYVTLLKKRADLLNKLGDFTASLSAYSRVVRFGRRIGYNEMVAAAYKRLGDVYKGKRDYMRGKRALDRAVEFYGEKGNELELSHCYNNLGNIFWINGDLGGAAANYEKALVIQRELGAMRDIASTLSNLGSLRCMLHGYDSGIPLFKESIEIKKQLNDLPELARTYNNLAVAYFELDELATSHEYLMQSFEINQRLGAVSELHYNYDNFHELELRRGNYSKAREWLIEGLKNSAREAHSARGGFITSLAALSILEGRYAKAGALLAAARAREEKVTDRQFSMRLAGTYSDYYYNLQDYGHAYDYIQTAIEYAQKIGEPKSYAIFLIRRARIERAISRPVDEIRATLADAENTLASLPGKREKHELILDYAELALATGDVGEVEIRLAEAIDYPEFDGIVTFRARLYLLRGLLEIKRENYSRANQLLHDAVLAAKSAKTVEMLWYGLLMLGDSQRKTKQLEQSLKSYIEAFNTVKQLAGEITDKRLRKLYLTDKRKALIGKRLEEMSSLVA
;
A
#
# COMPACT_ATOMS: atom_id res chain seq x y z
N MET A 1 -29.11 -42.79 30.20
CA MET A 1 -28.30 -43.10 31.39
C MET A 1 -27.34 -41.95 31.61
N GLU A 2 -27.15 -41.52 32.86
CA GLU A 2 -26.08 -40.57 33.19
C GLU A 2 -24.71 -41.20 32.85
N PRO A 3 -23.76 -40.43 32.31
CA PRO A 3 -22.45 -40.94 31.93
C PRO A 3 -21.68 -41.40 33.17
N ARG A 4 -21.15 -42.62 33.13
CA ARG A 4 -20.19 -43.10 34.14
C ARG A 4 -18.78 -42.83 33.66
N PHE A 5 -18.19 -41.77 34.20
CA PHE A 5 -16.79 -41.45 33.98
C PHE A 5 -15.91 -42.39 34.81
N PRO A 6 -14.79 -42.90 34.26
CA PRO A 6 -13.92 -43.80 34.99
C PRO A 6 -13.26 -43.04 36.16
N ALA A 7 -13.01 -43.72 37.28
CA ALA A 7 -12.36 -43.09 38.44
C ALA A 7 -10.98 -42.45 38.11
N SER A 8 -10.31 -42.94 37.06
CA SER A 8 -9.04 -42.41 36.53
C SER A 8 -9.18 -41.06 35.81
N SER A 9 -10.39 -40.62 35.45
CA SER A 9 -10.59 -39.33 34.78
C SER A 9 -10.58 -38.13 35.73
N HIS A 10 -10.58 -38.36 37.05
CA HIS A 10 -10.57 -37.30 38.07
C HIS A 10 -11.68 -36.24 37.90
N LEU A 11 -12.85 -36.64 37.41
CA LEU A 11 -14.01 -35.78 37.20
C LEU A 11 -15.07 -36.02 38.27
N ASP A 12 -15.43 -34.97 39.00
CA ASP A 12 -16.49 -35.01 40.03
C ASP A 12 -17.65 -34.07 39.67
N GLY A 13 -18.87 -34.48 40.05
CA GLY A 13 -20.06 -33.63 39.99
C GLY A 13 -20.54 -33.30 38.58
N ALA A 14 -20.51 -34.28 37.66
CA ALA A 14 -20.93 -34.07 36.27
C ALA A 14 -22.41 -33.68 36.16
N GLN A 15 -22.70 -32.52 35.56
CA GLN A 15 -24.06 -32.04 35.28
C GLN A 15 -24.23 -31.75 33.80
N ARG A 16 -25.34 -32.18 33.21
CA ARG A 16 -25.61 -31.95 31.78
C ARG A 16 -25.87 -30.45 31.52
N ILE A 17 -25.16 -29.87 30.56
CA ILE A 17 -25.27 -28.45 30.18
C ILE A 17 -25.71 -28.24 28.73
N GLY A 18 -25.58 -29.24 27.86
CA GLY A 18 -26.00 -29.13 26.47
C GLY A 18 -26.10 -30.48 25.76
N ALA A 19 -26.74 -30.50 24.60
CA ALA A 19 -26.74 -31.65 23.69
C ALA A 19 -26.77 -31.16 22.24
N GLY A 20 -25.96 -31.78 21.39
CA GLY A 20 -25.86 -31.51 19.96
C GLY A 20 -25.87 -32.81 19.14
N GLY A 21 -25.70 -32.68 17.82
CA GLY A 21 -25.80 -33.80 16.87
C GLY A 21 -24.76 -34.90 17.06
N CYS A 22 -23.59 -34.57 17.62
CA CYS A 22 -22.46 -35.49 17.78
C CYS A 22 -22.22 -35.91 19.25
N GLY A 23 -22.93 -35.33 20.23
CA GLY A 23 -22.65 -35.60 21.64
C GLY A 23 -23.43 -34.78 22.65
N ILE A 24 -23.35 -35.19 23.92
CA ILE A 24 -23.94 -34.52 25.08
C ILE A 24 -22.81 -33.90 25.90
N VAL A 25 -22.97 -32.64 26.30
CA VAL A 25 -21.94 -31.90 27.04
C VAL A 25 -22.31 -31.81 28.52
N TYR A 26 -21.36 -32.13 29.38
CA TYR A 26 -21.45 -32.08 30.83
C TYR A 26 -20.45 -31.07 31.40
N THR A 27 -20.83 -30.29 32.41
CA THR A 27 -19.87 -29.57 33.25
C THR A 27 -19.41 -30.50 34.37
N ALA A 28 -18.13 -30.47 34.71
CA ALA A 28 -17.57 -31.26 35.80
C ALA A 28 -16.39 -30.51 36.44
N LYS A 29 -16.03 -30.90 37.67
CA LYS A 29 -14.84 -30.40 38.34
C LYS A 29 -13.71 -31.41 38.16
N HIS A 30 -12.63 -30.99 37.52
CA HIS A 30 -11.42 -31.79 37.34
C HIS A 30 -10.35 -31.40 38.35
N ALA A 31 -9.69 -32.38 38.98
CA ALA A 31 -8.70 -32.14 40.03
C ALA A 31 -7.55 -31.20 39.61
N ARG A 32 -7.12 -31.27 38.34
CA ARG A 32 -6.00 -30.46 37.81
C ARG A 32 -6.42 -29.12 37.17
N TRP A 33 -7.58 -29.09 36.52
CA TRP A 33 -7.97 -27.98 35.63
C TRP A 33 -9.13 -27.15 36.16
N GLY A 34 -9.65 -27.48 37.34
CA GLY A 34 -10.80 -26.79 37.91
C GLY A 34 -12.08 -27.15 37.15
N GLN A 35 -12.92 -26.16 36.86
CA GLN A 35 -14.17 -26.41 36.14
C GLN A 35 -13.90 -26.66 34.65
N VAL A 36 -14.43 -27.77 34.13
CA VAL A 36 -14.24 -28.22 32.73
C VAL A 36 -15.57 -28.59 32.09
N ALA A 37 -15.57 -28.65 30.76
CA ALA A 37 -16.64 -29.27 29.98
C ALA A 37 -16.18 -30.63 29.45
N ALA A 38 -17.06 -31.62 29.47
CA ALA A 38 -16.87 -32.95 28.92
C ALA A 38 -17.92 -33.19 27.82
N LYS A 39 -17.51 -33.20 26.55
CA LYS A 39 -18.37 -33.59 25.42
C LYS A 39 -18.29 -35.10 25.31
N VAL A 40 -19.41 -35.80 25.49
CA VAL A 40 -19.52 -37.27 25.47
C VAL A 40 -20.27 -37.69 24.20
N ALA A 41 -19.75 -38.66 23.46
CA ALA A 41 -20.42 -39.19 22.26
C ALA A 41 -21.79 -39.82 22.58
N ILE A 42 -22.67 -39.85 21.58
CA ILE A 42 -24.00 -40.46 21.69
C ILE A 42 -23.89 -41.99 21.72
N SER A 43 -23.03 -42.56 20.86
CA SER A 43 -22.77 -43.99 20.71
C SER A 43 -21.29 -44.31 20.86
N ALA A 44 -20.99 -45.59 21.06
CA ALA A 44 -19.62 -46.11 21.17
C ALA A 44 -19.13 -46.73 19.86
N ASP A 45 -19.75 -46.41 18.71
CA ASP A 45 -19.35 -46.95 17.41
C ASP A 45 -18.01 -46.39 16.91
N ASP A 46 -17.41 -47.08 15.94
CA ASP A 46 -16.09 -46.73 15.40
C ASP A 46 -16.07 -45.34 14.76
N ASP A 47 -17.19 -44.90 14.16
CA ASP A 47 -17.29 -43.59 13.53
C ASP A 47 -17.26 -42.48 14.59
N SER A 48 -18.00 -42.63 15.70
CA SER A 48 -17.97 -41.71 16.84
C SER A 48 -16.58 -41.64 17.48
N ARG A 49 -15.89 -42.79 17.60
CA ARG A 49 -14.50 -42.84 18.09
C ARG A 49 -13.55 -42.09 17.18
N ARG A 50 -13.65 -42.30 15.87
CA ARG A 50 -12.81 -41.62 14.86
C ARG A 50 -13.04 -40.11 14.85
N LEU A 51 -14.30 -39.67 14.88
CA LEU A 51 -14.65 -38.25 14.89
C LEU A 51 -14.14 -37.55 16.15
N PHE A 52 -14.33 -38.15 17.34
CA PHE A 52 -13.85 -37.57 18.60
C PHE A 52 -12.32 -37.59 18.71
N ALA A 53 -11.66 -38.64 18.23
CA ALA A 53 -10.20 -38.69 18.17
C ALA A 53 -9.62 -37.63 17.23
N THR A 54 -10.25 -37.43 16.06
CA THR A 54 -9.86 -36.42 15.08
C THR A 54 -10.07 -35.01 15.65
N GLU A 55 -11.24 -34.74 16.23
CA GLU A 55 -11.56 -33.46 16.86
C GLU A 55 -10.56 -33.14 18.00
N TYR A 56 -10.28 -34.12 18.87
CA TYR A 56 -9.30 -33.96 19.94
C TYR A 56 -7.90 -33.67 19.39
N ALA A 57 -7.44 -34.44 18.40
CA ALA A 57 -6.11 -34.27 17.80
C ALA A 57 -5.94 -32.88 17.19
N LEU A 58 -6.95 -32.38 16.49
CA LEU A 58 -6.97 -31.04 15.91
C LEU A 58 -6.94 -29.95 16.99
N LEU A 59 -7.88 -29.99 17.96
CA LEU A 59 -7.93 -29.01 19.04
C LEU A 59 -6.66 -28.99 19.90
N ARG A 60 -5.99 -30.14 20.06
CA ARG A 60 -4.74 -30.24 20.83
C ARG A 60 -3.52 -29.70 20.07
N SER A 61 -3.55 -29.75 18.74
CA SER A 61 -2.45 -29.35 17.86
C SER A 61 -2.35 -27.84 17.67
N PHE A 62 -3.47 -27.12 17.77
CA PHE A 62 -3.48 -25.67 17.54
C PHE A 62 -3.18 -24.85 18.79
N ARG A 63 -2.40 -23.77 18.60
CA ARG A 63 -2.13 -22.76 19.62
C ARG A 63 -2.63 -21.40 19.12
N HIS A 64 -3.92 -21.14 19.33
CA HIS A 64 -4.54 -19.87 18.97
C HIS A 64 -5.52 -19.42 20.06
N ALA A 65 -5.53 -18.12 20.38
CA ALA A 65 -6.28 -17.57 21.51
C ALA A 65 -7.82 -17.63 21.36
N ALA A 66 -8.31 -17.90 20.15
CA ALA A 66 -9.73 -18.04 19.82
C ALA A 66 -10.09 -19.44 19.28
N ILE A 67 -9.28 -20.47 19.56
CA ILE A 67 -9.64 -21.88 19.31
C ILE A 67 -9.81 -22.58 20.66
N LEU A 68 -10.89 -23.33 20.82
CA LEU A 68 -11.24 -23.99 22.07
C LEU A 68 -10.13 -24.96 22.53
N LYS A 69 -9.76 -24.86 23.80
CA LYS A 69 -8.69 -25.68 24.36
C LYS A 69 -9.21 -27.06 24.79
N ALA A 70 -8.71 -28.11 24.15
CA ALA A 70 -8.88 -29.49 24.60
C ALA A 70 -7.77 -29.89 25.58
N TYR A 71 -8.14 -30.52 26.70
CA TYR A 71 -7.24 -31.00 27.73
C TYR A 71 -6.95 -32.49 27.57
N ASP A 72 -7.98 -33.31 27.38
CA ASP A 72 -7.85 -34.77 27.33
C ASP A 72 -8.93 -35.45 26.47
N LEU A 73 -8.68 -36.70 26.06
CA LEU A 73 -9.64 -37.60 25.44
C LEU A 73 -9.72 -38.88 26.28
N ILE A 74 -10.89 -39.13 26.85
CA ILE A 74 -11.14 -40.28 27.72
C ILE A 74 -12.22 -41.18 27.12
N TYR A 75 -12.33 -42.40 27.66
CA TYR A 75 -13.41 -43.33 27.35
C TYR A 75 -14.21 -43.60 28.62
N LEU A 76 -15.53 -43.59 28.51
CA LEU A 76 -16.44 -43.92 29.61
C LEU A 76 -16.42 -45.43 29.89
N GLU A 77 -17.02 -45.86 31.01
CA GLU A 77 -17.16 -47.30 31.33
C GLU A 77 -17.93 -48.09 30.24
N ASP A 78 -18.78 -47.42 29.47
CA ASP A 78 -19.53 -47.98 28.34
C ASP A 78 -18.84 -47.76 26.97
N ASP A 79 -17.54 -47.46 27.00
CA ASP A 79 -16.65 -47.33 25.84
C ASP A 79 -16.99 -46.17 24.88
N ARG A 80 -17.84 -45.23 25.32
CA ARG A 80 -18.09 -43.98 24.58
C ARG A 80 -16.91 -43.01 24.78
N PRO A 81 -16.39 -42.39 23.70
CA PRO A 81 -15.35 -41.37 23.83
C PRO A 81 -15.91 -40.07 24.41
N ALA A 82 -15.08 -39.35 25.16
CA ALA A 82 -15.38 -38.02 25.66
C ALA A 82 -14.15 -37.10 25.64
N ILE A 83 -14.33 -35.89 25.11
CA ILE A 83 -13.30 -34.85 25.09
C ILE A 83 -13.48 -33.93 26.30
N ILE A 84 -12.42 -33.82 27.11
CA ILE A 84 -12.33 -32.89 28.23
C ILE A 84 -11.74 -31.58 27.72
N MET A 85 -12.44 -30.48 27.90
CA MET A 85 -12.11 -29.19 27.32
C MET A 85 -12.39 -28.02 28.28
N GLN A 86 -11.90 -26.84 27.92
CA GLN A 86 -12.20 -25.60 28.62
C GLN A 86 -13.72 -25.37 28.70
N LEU A 87 -14.22 -25.00 29.88
CA LEU A 87 -15.61 -24.57 30.04
C LEU A 87 -15.77 -23.13 29.52
N CYS A 88 -16.69 -22.95 28.56
CA CYS A 88 -17.14 -21.64 28.10
C CYS A 88 -18.48 -21.31 28.78
N ASP A 89 -18.43 -20.43 29.78
CA ASP A 89 -19.53 -20.12 30.69
C ASP A 89 -20.45 -18.97 30.23
N GLY A 90 -20.24 -18.49 29.00
CA GLY A 90 -21.03 -17.43 28.37
C GLY A 90 -22.07 -17.91 27.35
N GLY A 91 -22.18 -19.22 27.10
CA GLY A 91 -23.07 -19.78 26.07
C GLY A 91 -22.49 -19.70 24.65
N ASP A 92 -23.31 -20.01 23.65
CA ASP A 92 -22.93 -19.83 22.23
C ASP A 92 -22.98 -18.36 21.79
N LEU A 93 -22.48 -18.07 20.58
CA LEU A 93 -22.37 -16.71 20.05
C LEU A 93 -23.71 -15.97 20.07
N TYR A 94 -24.80 -16.62 19.70
CA TYR A 94 -26.11 -15.97 19.62
C TYR A 94 -26.65 -15.74 21.04
N GLN A 95 -26.61 -16.74 21.92
CA GLN A 95 -27.03 -16.61 23.31
C GLN A 95 -26.30 -15.47 24.04
N ALA A 96 -24.99 -15.37 23.82
CA ALA A 96 -24.14 -14.38 24.48
C ALA A 96 -24.28 -12.97 23.88
N THR A 97 -24.51 -12.85 22.58
CA THR A 97 -24.44 -11.56 21.87
C THR A 97 -25.79 -11.01 21.44
N ASP A 98 -26.85 -11.81 21.34
CA ASP A 98 -28.20 -11.35 21.00
C ASP A 98 -28.77 -10.29 21.97
N PRO A 99 -28.41 -10.26 23.26
CA PRO A 99 -28.77 -9.16 24.15
C PRO A 99 -27.91 -7.90 23.94
N LEU A 100 -26.76 -8.01 23.28
CA LEU A 100 -25.79 -6.93 23.13
C LEU A 100 -26.13 -6.03 21.93
N PRO A 101 -25.66 -4.77 21.92
CA PRO A 101 -25.68 -3.93 20.73
C PRO A 101 -24.89 -4.56 19.59
N LEU A 102 -25.34 -4.33 18.35
CA LEU A 102 -24.81 -4.98 17.14
C LEU A 102 -23.28 -4.88 16.99
N ARG A 103 -22.72 -3.72 17.37
CA ARG A 103 -21.28 -3.45 17.39
C ARG A 103 -20.51 -4.43 18.27
N GLU A 104 -21.00 -4.70 19.47
CA GLU A 104 -20.35 -5.62 20.40
C GLU A 104 -20.48 -7.06 19.92
N ARG A 105 -21.60 -7.42 19.28
CA ARG A 105 -21.74 -8.73 18.61
C ARG A 105 -20.61 -8.94 17.60
N PHE A 106 -20.43 -7.99 16.68
CA PHE A 106 -19.39 -8.08 15.65
C PHE A 106 -17.97 -8.03 16.23
N ARG A 107 -17.74 -7.25 17.30
CA ARG A 107 -16.46 -7.22 18.01
C ARG A 107 -16.12 -8.59 18.59
N CYS A 108 -17.10 -9.28 19.18
CA CYS A 108 -16.93 -10.64 19.69
C CYS A 108 -16.55 -11.61 18.57
N PHE A 109 -17.24 -11.55 17.43
CA PHE A 109 -16.99 -12.45 16.30
C PHE A 109 -15.70 -12.14 15.53
N GLY A 110 -15.23 -10.89 15.51
CA GLY A 110 -13.98 -10.50 14.83
C GLY A 110 -12.75 -11.30 15.28
N ARG A 111 -12.70 -11.75 16.54
CA ARG A 111 -11.62 -12.61 17.07
C ARG A 111 -11.67 -14.03 16.51
N VAL A 112 -12.84 -14.51 16.10
CA VAL A 112 -13.02 -15.85 15.50
C VAL A 112 -12.54 -15.85 14.05
N LEU A 113 -12.68 -14.73 13.33
CA LEU A 113 -12.16 -14.60 11.96
C LEU A 113 -10.64 -14.83 11.89
N SER A 114 -9.88 -14.45 12.92
CA SER A 114 -8.44 -14.76 12.96
C SER A 114 -8.16 -16.25 13.21
N ALA A 115 -9.03 -16.97 13.92
CA ALA A 115 -8.93 -18.41 14.07
C ALA A 115 -9.24 -19.15 12.76
N ILE A 116 -10.25 -18.67 12.01
CA ILE A 116 -10.59 -19.21 10.69
C ILE A 116 -9.43 -18.99 9.70
N GLU A 117 -8.87 -17.78 9.66
CA GLU A 117 -7.68 -17.49 8.84
C GLU A 117 -6.51 -18.42 9.19
N TYR A 118 -6.27 -18.63 10.49
CA TYR A 118 -5.21 -19.52 10.97
C TYR A 118 -5.39 -20.96 10.47
N LEU A 119 -6.61 -21.50 10.48
CA LEU A 119 -6.90 -22.83 9.92
C LEU A 119 -6.65 -22.88 8.41
N HIS A 120 -7.11 -21.85 7.67
CA HIS A 120 -6.95 -21.79 6.22
C HIS A 120 -5.48 -21.71 5.79
N LEU A 121 -4.64 -20.96 6.52
CA LEU A 121 -3.19 -20.89 6.30
C LEU A 121 -2.48 -22.23 6.52
N LEU A 122 -3.04 -23.09 7.38
CA LEU A 122 -2.57 -24.46 7.59
C LEU A 122 -3.17 -25.45 6.57
N GLY A 123 -3.93 -24.97 5.59
CA GLY A 123 -4.54 -25.78 4.54
C GLY A 123 -5.78 -26.57 4.99
N LEU A 124 -6.34 -26.25 6.17
CA LEU A 124 -7.51 -26.91 6.74
C LEU A 124 -8.77 -26.09 6.52
N ILE A 125 -9.88 -26.76 6.18
CA ILE A 125 -11.20 -26.15 5.98
C ILE A 125 -12.11 -26.65 7.09
N HIS A 126 -12.86 -25.75 7.75
CA HIS A 126 -13.68 -26.08 8.91
C HIS A 126 -14.94 -26.90 8.56
N ARG A 127 -15.60 -26.59 7.43
CA ARG A 127 -16.77 -27.32 6.87
C ARG A 127 -18.10 -27.22 7.64
N ASP A 128 -18.12 -26.99 8.96
CA ASP A 128 -19.36 -26.75 9.75
C ASP A 128 -19.33 -25.45 10.57
N LEU A 129 -19.01 -24.32 9.92
CA LEU A 129 -19.07 -23.02 10.57
C LEU A 129 -20.53 -22.57 10.77
N LYS A 130 -20.90 -22.37 12.04
CA LYS A 130 -22.17 -21.80 12.50
C LYS A 130 -21.97 -21.10 13.83
N GLY A 131 -22.87 -20.17 14.21
CA GLY A 131 -22.70 -19.40 15.44
C GLY A 131 -22.79 -20.25 16.71
N GLU A 132 -23.48 -21.39 16.64
CA GLU A 132 -23.56 -22.39 17.71
C GLU A 132 -22.20 -23.06 18.01
N ASN A 133 -21.29 -23.07 17.03
CA ASN A 133 -19.92 -23.59 17.15
C ASN A 133 -18.90 -22.50 17.57
N VAL A 134 -19.39 -21.33 17.98
CA VAL A 134 -18.59 -20.27 18.57
C VAL A 134 -19.05 -20.08 20.02
N LEU A 135 -18.22 -20.50 20.97
CA LEU A 135 -18.54 -20.46 22.40
C LEU A 135 -17.91 -19.24 23.06
N ILE A 136 -18.60 -18.61 24.01
CA ILE A 136 -18.08 -17.46 24.75
C ILE A 136 -17.59 -17.89 26.12
N SER A 137 -16.32 -17.59 26.42
CA SER A 137 -15.76 -17.68 27.77
C SER A 137 -15.66 -16.28 28.37
N LYS A 138 -16.15 -16.08 29.61
CA LYS A 138 -16.05 -14.76 30.27
C LYS A 138 -14.61 -14.30 30.48
N SER A 139 -13.66 -15.23 30.62
CA SER A 139 -12.24 -14.92 30.82
C SER A 139 -11.45 -14.81 29.52
N SER A 140 -11.78 -15.61 28.51
CA SER A 140 -10.96 -15.75 27.29
C SER A 140 -11.60 -15.16 26.02
N GLY A 141 -12.87 -14.75 26.07
CA GLY A 141 -13.63 -14.26 24.93
C GLY A 141 -14.17 -15.38 24.03
N ALA A 142 -14.44 -15.06 22.76
CA ALA A 142 -14.99 -16.00 21.79
C ALA A 142 -13.98 -17.09 21.38
N GLN A 143 -14.45 -18.34 21.35
CA GLN A 143 -13.68 -19.55 21.08
C GLN A 143 -14.36 -20.37 19.98
N LEU A 144 -13.63 -20.67 18.91
CA LEU A 144 -14.09 -21.58 17.85
C LEU A 144 -14.01 -23.03 18.34
N SER A 145 -15.11 -23.77 18.24
CA SER A 145 -15.24 -25.17 18.66
C SER A 145 -15.70 -26.07 17.49
N ASP A 146 -15.76 -27.37 17.74
CA ASP A 146 -16.32 -28.38 16.82
C ASP A 146 -15.57 -28.55 15.48
N LEU A 147 -14.27 -28.86 15.59
CA LEU A 147 -13.38 -29.17 14.44
C LEU A 147 -13.54 -30.61 13.91
N GLY A 148 -14.56 -31.35 14.34
CA GLY A 148 -14.72 -32.77 14.02
C GLY A 148 -14.92 -33.09 12.53
N LEU A 149 -15.29 -32.09 11.72
CA LEU A 149 -15.42 -32.19 10.26
C LEU A 149 -14.30 -31.48 9.51
N ALA A 150 -13.32 -30.89 10.22
CA ALA A 150 -12.27 -30.12 9.58
C ALA A 150 -11.27 -31.03 8.87
N SER A 151 -10.93 -30.70 7.62
CA SER A 151 -10.09 -31.56 6.78
C SER A 151 -9.31 -30.75 5.74
N SER A 152 -8.27 -31.37 5.18
CA SER A 152 -7.43 -30.79 4.12
C SER A 152 -8.12 -30.81 2.76
N LYS A 153 -7.71 -29.92 1.84
CA LYS A 153 -8.26 -29.87 0.46
C LYS A 153 -8.12 -31.20 -0.33
N SER A 154 -7.22 -32.10 0.06
CA SER A 154 -6.94 -33.37 -0.64
C SER A 154 -7.76 -34.57 -0.16
N ASP A 155 -8.50 -34.44 0.94
CA ASP A 155 -9.36 -35.53 1.42
C ASP A 155 -10.69 -35.53 0.67
N ASP A 156 -10.77 -36.43 -0.30
CA ASP A 156 -11.92 -36.71 -1.17
C ASP A 156 -13.08 -37.43 -0.42
N SER A 157 -13.13 -37.31 0.92
CA SER A 157 -14.15 -37.93 1.75
C SER A 157 -15.51 -37.30 1.44
N ARG A 158 -16.33 -38.03 0.69
CA ARG A 158 -17.70 -37.69 0.23
C ARG A 158 -18.73 -37.56 1.36
N GLU A 159 -18.31 -37.44 2.60
CA GLU A 159 -19.21 -37.28 3.74
C GLU A 159 -19.77 -35.87 3.75
N ARG A 160 -21.10 -35.78 3.53
CA ARG A 160 -21.88 -34.55 3.61
C ARG A 160 -21.98 -34.10 5.08
N GLY A 161 -20.88 -33.55 5.59
CA GLY A 161 -20.85 -32.92 6.91
C GLY A 161 -21.25 -31.44 6.85
N GLY A 162 -22.12 -31.01 7.75
CA GLY A 162 -22.43 -29.60 8.03
C GLY A 162 -23.93 -29.25 7.97
N THR A 163 -24.26 -28.04 8.39
CA THR A 163 -25.66 -27.58 8.55
C THR A 163 -26.17 -26.90 7.26
N LEU A 164 -27.22 -27.45 6.62
CA LEU A 164 -27.71 -27.06 5.28
C LEU A 164 -27.93 -25.54 5.11
N GLU A 165 -28.42 -24.89 6.15
CA GLU A 165 -28.70 -23.45 6.19
C GLU A 165 -27.44 -22.61 6.06
N TYR A 166 -26.29 -23.11 6.53
CA TYR A 166 -24.98 -22.45 6.49
C TYR A 166 -24.14 -22.87 5.27
N MET A 167 -24.36 -24.07 4.73
CA MET A 167 -23.60 -24.60 3.59
C MET A 167 -23.68 -23.72 2.33
N ALA A 168 -22.53 -23.60 1.65
CA ALA A 168 -22.41 -22.92 0.37
C ALA A 168 -23.03 -23.74 -0.80
N PRO A 169 -23.53 -23.11 -1.87
CA PRO A 169 -24.18 -23.80 -2.98
C PRO A 169 -23.30 -24.86 -3.66
N GLU A 170 -22.01 -24.60 -3.80
CA GLU A 170 -21.05 -25.51 -4.42
C GLU A 170 -20.76 -26.74 -3.56
N VAL A 171 -20.81 -26.60 -2.23
CA VAL A 171 -20.68 -27.72 -1.28
C VAL A 171 -21.91 -28.63 -1.38
N ILE A 172 -23.11 -28.03 -1.43
CA ILE A 172 -24.37 -28.75 -1.64
C ILE A 172 -24.37 -29.50 -2.99
N ALA A 173 -23.78 -28.88 -4.02
CA ALA A 173 -23.63 -29.47 -5.36
C ALA A 173 -22.50 -30.50 -5.47
N ASN A 174 -21.89 -30.94 -4.36
CA ASN A 174 -20.79 -31.90 -4.29
C ASN A 174 -19.53 -31.48 -5.09
N LYS A 175 -19.23 -30.19 -5.20
CA LYS A 175 -18.00 -29.70 -5.86
C LYS A 175 -16.77 -29.63 -4.93
N GLY A 176 -16.93 -30.03 -3.67
CA GLY A 176 -15.91 -29.98 -2.62
C GLY A 176 -15.96 -28.70 -1.78
N ALA A 177 -15.58 -28.81 -0.51
CA ALA A 177 -15.43 -27.65 0.38
C ALA A 177 -14.09 -26.96 0.16
N SER A 178 -14.05 -25.64 0.39
CA SER A 178 -12.88 -24.78 0.23
C SER A 178 -12.86 -23.66 1.28
N ALA A 179 -11.77 -22.89 1.34
CA ALA A 179 -11.70 -21.71 2.21
C ALA A 179 -12.83 -20.71 1.90
N GLU A 180 -13.14 -20.54 0.61
CA GLU A 180 -14.22 -19.70 0.10
C GLU A 180 -15.61 -20.21 0.55
N SER A 181 -15.77 -21.52 0.76
CA SER A 181 -17.02 -22.08 1.31
C SER A 181 -17.19 -21.80 2.81
N ASP A 182 -16.10 -21.72 3.58
CA ASP A 182 -16.13 -21.26 4.97
C ASP A 182 -16.47 -19.76 5.03
N ILE A 183 -15.99 -18.94 4.08
CA ILE A 183 -16.36 -17.52 3.96
C ILE A 183 -17.86 -17.34 3.68
N TYR A 184 -18.48 -18.25 2.93
CA TYR A 184 -19.92 -18.25 2.74
C TYR A 184 -20.67 -18.45 4.07
N SER A 185 -20.26 -19.44 4.86
CA SER A 185 -20.83 -19.71 6.19
C SER A 185 -20.63 -18.52 7.14
N VAL A 186 -19.47 -17.85 7.08
CA VAL A 186 -19.22 -16.58 7.78
C VAL A 186 -20.24 -15.51 7.38
N GLY A 187 -20.55 -15.38 6.09
CA GLY A 187 -21.59 -14.48 5.60
C GLY A 187 -22.96 -14.77 6.23
N VAL A 188 -23.35 -16.04 6.31
CA VAL A 188 -24.61 -16.47 6.95
C VAL A 188 -24.63 -16.12 8.44
N ILE A 189 -23.50 -16.31 9.15
CA ILE A 189 -23.37 -15.92 10.56
C ILE A 189 -23.56 -14.41 10.71
N LEU A 190 -22.87 -13.60 9.91
CA LEU A 190 -22.98 -12.13 9.93
C LEU A 190 -24.41 -11.65 9.65
N TYR A 191 -25.09 -12.25 8.68
CA TYR A 191 -26.50 -11.95 8.39
C TYR A 191 -27.40 -12.25 9.59
N ARG A 192 -27.24 -13.42 10.23
CA ARG A 192 -28.04 -13.79 11.40
C ARG A 192 -27.74 -12.90 12.60
N MET A 193 -26.49 -12.52 12.83
CA MET A 193 -26.14 -11.56 13.88
C MET A 193 -26.81 -10.20 13.66
N ALA A 194 -26.97 -9.78 12.40
CA ALA A 194 -27.58 -8.51 12.01
C ALA A 194 -29.12 -8.50 12.03
N THR A 195 -29.77 -9.66 11.85
CA THR A 195 -31.22 -9.76 11.67
C THR A 195 -31.93 -10.56 12.76
N GLY A 196 -31.18 -11.34 13.55
CA GLY A 196 -31.72 -12.38 14.43
C GLY A 196 -32.26 -13.61 13.68
N ALA A 197 -32.20 -13.65 12.34
CA ALA A 197 -32.79 -14.71 11.53
C ALA A 197 -31.83 -15.23 10.45
N LEU A 198 -32.02 -16.47 10.00
CA LEU A 198 -31.24 -17.03 8.88
C LEU A 198 -31.70 -16.44 7.52
N PRO A 199 -30.79 -16.26 6.54
CA PRO A 199 -31.11 -15.66 5.25
C PRO A 199 -32.01 -16.55 4.38
N PHE A 200 -31.81 -17.87 4.44
CA PHE A 200 -32.57 -18.84 3.65
C PHE A 200 -33.19 -19.91 4.56
N VAL A 201 -34.49 -19.80 4.81
CA VAL A 201 -35.27 -20.75 5.60
C VAL A 201 -36.46 -21.24 4.78
N SER A 202 -36.68 -22.55 4.75
CA SER A 202 -37.89 -23.19 4.23
C SER A 202 -38.04 -24.56 4.89
N SER A 203 -39.27 -25.07 5.00
CA SER A 203 -39.52 -26.47 5.37
C SER A 203 -39.12 -27.45 4.26
N ASP A 204 -38.93 -26.96 3.03
CA ASP A 204 -38.49 -27.73 1.87
C ASP A 204 -37.00 -27.45 1.56
N PRO A 205 -36.11 -28.43 1.77
CA PRO A 205 -34.68 -28.31 1.44
C PRO A 205 -34.41 -27.87 0.00
N VAL A 206 -35.23 -28.28 -0.97
CA VAL A 206 -35.04 -27.93 -2.38
C VAL A 206 -35.18 -26.42 -2.60
N GLN A 207 -36.11 -25.78 -1.87
CA GLN A 207 -36.29 -24.33 -1.94
C GLN A 207 -35.12 -23.56 -1.32
N ILE A 208 -34.53 -24.08 -0.23
CA ILE A 208 -33.32 -23.50 0.36
C ILE A 208 -32.19 -23.52 -0.68
N ILE A 209 -31.98 -24.66 -1.33
CA ILE A 209 -30.94 -24.85 -2.35
C ILE A 209 -31.17 -23.92 -3.55
N SER A 210 -32.41 -23.84 -4.05
CA SER A 210 -32.74 -22.97 -5.19
C SER A 210 -32.50 -21.48 -4.88
N ARG A 211 -32.82 -21.01 -3.67
CA ARG A 211 -32.60 -19.60 -3.28
C ARG A 211 -31.11 -19.29 -3.13
N LYS A 212 -30.32 -20.22 -2.60
CA LYS A 212 -28.87 -20.07 -2.45
C LYS A 212 -28.13 -19.93 -3.80
N GLN A 213 -28.74 -20.34 -4.92
CA GLN A 213 -28.16 -20.18 -6.26
C GLN A 213 -28.48 -18.83 -6.92
N GLN A 214 -29.31 -17.99 -6.29
CA GLN A 214 -29.78 -16.73 -6.86
C GLN A 214 -29.26 -15.55 -6.03
N PRO A 215 -28.34 -14.71 -6.55
CA PRO A 215 -27.75 -13.60 -5.79
C PRO A 215 -28.81 -12.59 -5.26
N ASP A 216 -29.90 -12.41 -6.02
CA ASP A 216 -30.98 -11.48 -5.67
C ASP A 216 -31.96 -12.03 -4.63
N ALA A 217 -31.88 -13.33 -4.28
CA ALA A 217 -32.78 -13.95 -3.31
C ALA A 217 -32.40 -13.64 -1.85
N LEU A 218 -31.26 -12.98 -1.61
CA LEU A 218 -30.82 -12.59 -0.26
C LEU A 218 -31.73 -11.46 0.29
N PRO A 219 -32.46 -11.66 1.42
CA PRO A 219 -33.42 -10.69 1.94
C PRO A 219 -32.75 -9.50 2.66
N LEU A 220 -32.04 -8.67 1.90
CA LEU A 220 -31.28 -7.54 2.44
C LEU A 220 -32.18 -6.43 3.00
N ASP A 221 -33.47 -6.45 2.67
CA ASP A 221 -34.51 -5.61 3.26
C ASP A 221 -34.75 -5.92 4.75
N LYS A 222 -34.41 -7.13 5.19
CA LYS A 222 -34.53 -7.56 6.60
C LYS A 222 -33.34 -7.19 7.47
N LEU A 223 -32.25 -6.70 6.87
CA LEU A 223 -31.13 -6.15 7.63
C LEU A 223 -31.60 -4.95 8.46
N ALA A 224 -31.25 -4.92 9.76
CA ALA A 224 -31.64 -3.82 10.64
C ALA A 224 -31.30 -2.47 10.00
N SER A 225 -32.17 -1.47 10.12
CA SER A 225 -31.92 -0.12 9.57
C SER A 225 -30.64 0.50 10.13
N GLU A 226 -30.13 -0.03 11.24
CA GLU A 226 -28.88 0.34 11.87
C GLU A 226 -27.65 -0.18 11.11
N VAL A 227 -27.70 -1.19 10.22
CA VAL A 227 -26.48 -1.62 9.50
C VAL A 227 -26.15 -0.75 8.30
N SER A 228 -24.86 -0.52 8.05
CA SER A 228 -24.43 0.31 6.92
C SER A 228 -24.66 -0.38 5.55
N PRO A 229 -24.81 0.38 4.46
CA PRO A 229 -24.81 -0.18 3.10
C PRO A 229 -23.52 -0.95 2.78
N ARG A 230 -22.41 -0.62 3.45
CA ARG A 230 -21.13 -1.32 3.29
C ARG A 230 -21.17 -2.70 3.95
N PHE A 231 -21.77 -2.81 5.14
CA PHE A 231 -22.02 -4.11 5.77
C PHE A 231 -22.97 -4.97 4.94
N ALA A 232 -24.06 -4.40 4.40
CA ALA A 232 -24.95 -5.12 3.50
C ALA A 232 -24.23 -5.62 2.24
N ARG A 233 -23.28 -4.85 1.69
CA ARG A 233 -22.42 -5.29 0.59
C ARG A 233 -21.47 -6.42 1.01
N LEU A 234 -20.84 -6.32 2.17
CA LEU A 234 -19.96 -7.37 2.70
C LEU A 234 -20.73 -8.69 2.88
N VAL A 235 -21.91 -8.64 3.50
CA VAL A 235 -22.77 -9.82 3.65
C VAL A 235 -23.18 -10.39 2.29
N ARG A 236 -23.54 -9.54 1.32
CA ARG A 236 -23.84 -9.99 -0.05
C ARG A 236 -22.63 -10.64 -0.73
N GLN A 237 -21.42 -10.06 -0.57
CA GLN A 237 -20.18 -10.60 -1.13
C GLN A 237 -19.81 -11.94 -0.50
N CYS A 238 -19.92 -12.09 0.83
CA CYS A 238 -19.63 -13.36 1.49
C CYS A 238 -20.59 -14.47 1.03
N ILE A 239 -21.88 -14.18 0.88
CA ILE A 239 -22.93 -15.13 0.49
C ILE A 239 -23.12 -15.17 -1.05
N ASP A 240 -22.10 -14.80 -1.83
CA ASP A 240 -22.21 -14.87 -3.29
C ASP A 240 -22.25 -16.34 -3.76
N PRO A 241 -23.16 -16.72 -4.68
CA PRO A 241 -23.19 -18.07 -5.23
C PRO A 241 -21.91 -18.48 -5.95
N ASN A 242 -21.14 -17.52 -6.49
CA ASN A 242 -19.86 -17.78 -7.12
C ASN A 242 -18.71 -17.62 -6.10
N PRO A 243 -17.93 -18.69 -5.81
CA PRO A 243 -16.84 -18.63 -4.83
C PRO A 243 -15.78 -17.57 -5.16
N GLY A 244 -15.52 -17.29 -6.43
CA GLY A 244 -14.49 -16.33 -6.86
C GLY A 244 -14.85 -14.86 -6.62
N ASP A 245 -16.13 -14.56 -6.36
CA ASP A 245 -16.61 -13.20 -6.11
C ASP A 245 -16.72 -12.88 -4.60
N ARG A 246 -16.39 -13.85 -3.74
CA ARG A 246 -16.33 -13.70 -2.28
C ARG A 246 -15.01 -13.04 -1.84
N PRO A 247 -14.93 -12.47 -0.62
CA PRO A 247 -13.66 -12.03 -0.05
C PRO A 247 -12.62 -13.16 -0.06
N LYS A 248 -11.35 -12.81 -0.28
CA LYS A 248 -10.28 -13.78 -0.54
C LYS A 248 -9.99 -14.69 0.65
N ASN A 249 -10.15 -14.16 1.87
CA ASN A 249 -9.85 -14.87 3.11
C ASN A 249 -10.57 -14.24 4.31
N ALA A 250 -10.47 -14.87 5.48
CA ALA A 250 -11.17 -14.42 6.68
C ALA A 250 -10.57 -13.13 7.24
N LYS A 251 -9.27 -12.89 7.00
CA LYS A 251 -8.60 -11.63 7.32
C LYS A 251 -9.24 -10.44 6.58
N GLU A 252 -9.51 -10.56 5.28
CA GLU A 252 -10.17 -9.51 4.49
C GLU A 252 -11.58 -9.22 5.03
N VAL A 253 -12.33 -10.27 5.40
CA VAL A 253 -13.63 -10.09 6.08
C VAL A 253 -13.45 -9.33 7.39
N ALA A 254 -12.44 -9.65 8.21
CA ALA A 254 -12.18 -8.99 9.49
C ALA A 254 -11.78 -7.51 9.32
N GLU A 255 -10.95 -7.20 8.32
CA GLU A 255 -10.56 -5.83 7.97
C GLU A 255 -11.79 -5.01 7.55
N GLN A 256 -12.67 -5.59 6.73
CA GLN A 256 -13.91 -4.95 6.33
C GLN A 256 -14.94 -4.85 7.47
N LEU A 257 -14.91 -5.78 8.44
CA LEU A 257 -15.74 -5.78 9.65
C LEU A 257 -15.23 -4.81 10.73
N SER A 258 -14.02 -4.27 10.61
CA SER A 258 -13.47 -3.35 11.63
C SER A 258 -14.36 -2.12 11.84
N LEU A 259 -14.39 -1.65 13.10
CA LEU A 259 -15.38 -0.79 13.78
C LEU A 259 -15.84 0.49 13.05
N ASP A 260 -15.25 0.83 11.92
CA ASP A 260 -15.61 1.96 11.08
C ASP A 260 -16.77 1.72 10.12
N ASN A 261 -17.14 0.46 9.87
CA ASN A 261 -17.98 0.06 8.73
C ASN A 261 -19.35 -0.55 9.07
N LEU A 262 -19.68 -0.78 10.33
CA LEU A 262 -20.76 -1.71 10.68
C LEU A 262 -22.17 -1.11 10.78
N ILE A 263 -22.32 0.20 11.01
CA ILE A 263 -23.62 0.83 11.35
C ILE A 263 -23.88 2.10 10.52
N ASN A 264 -25.12 2.36 10.15
CA ASN A 264 -25.59 3.50 9.37
C ASN A 264 -25.21 4.82 10.06
N ALA A 265 -24.56 5.71 9.29
CA ALA A 265 -24.09 7.01 9.76
C ALA A 265 -25.21 7.96 10.26
N ALA A 266 -26.48 7.62 10.02
CA ALA A 266 -27.64 8.41 10.41
C ALA A 266 -27.81 8.55 11.94
N ASP A 267 -27.46 7.53 12.72
CA ASP A 267 -27.42 7.62 14.20
C ASP A 267 -26.03 8.01 14.74
N PHE A 268 -24.99 7.89 13.92
CA PHE A 268 -23.58 8.04 14.31
C PHE A 268 -22.94 9.40 13.99
N GLY A 269 -23.69 10.35 13.41
CA GLY A 269 -23.16 11.67 13.00
C GLY A 269 -22.71 12.62 14.12
N SER A 270 -22.46 12.15 15.35
CA SER A 270 -21.91 12.97 16.45
C SER A 270 -20.49 12.58 16.78
N HIS A 271 -20.21 11.28 16.87
CA HIS A 271 -19.01 10.83 17.57
C HIS A 271 -17.78 10.74 16.67
N LYS A 272 -17.89 10.37 15.40
CA LYS A 272 -16.69 10.33 14.53
C LYS A 272 -16.16 11.68 14.10
N ILE A 273 -17.03 12.66 13.90
CA ILE A 273 -16.60 14.04 13.61
C ILE A 273 -16.14 14.72 14.90
N ALA A 274 -16.79 14.45 16.04
CA ALA A 274 -16.26 14.88 17.33
C ALA A 274 -14.89 14.26 17.60
N ASP A 275 -14.68 12.96 17.38
CA ASP A 275 -13.39 12.31 17.62
C ASP A 275 -12.32 12.71 16.59
N LEU A 276 -12.66 12.92 15.30
CA LEU A 276 -11.69 13.45 14.34
C LEU A 276 -11.34 14.91 14.64
N ILE A 277 -12.32 15.77 14.96
CA ILE A 277 -12.08 17.17 15.35
C ILE A 277 -11.31 17.23 16.67
N HIS A 278 -11.68 16.41 17.66
CA HIS A 278 -11.07 16.37 18.99
C HIS A 278 -9.65 15.77 18.93
N HIS A 279 -9.39 14.79 18.06
CA HIS A 279 -8.04 14.24 17.86
C HIS A 279 -7.14 15.19 17.02
N TYR A 280 -7.69 15.93 16.05
CA TYR A 280 -6.94 16.90 15.24
C TYR A 280 -6.61 18.19 16.03
N VAL A 281 -7.56 18.73 16.80
CA VAL A 281 -7.37 19.93 17.65
C VAL A 281 -6.27 19.69 18.70
N TYR A 282 -6.19 18.48 19.26
CA TYR A 282 -5.12 18.11 20.19
C TYR A 282 -3.76 17.87 19.53
N SER A 283 -3.73 17.37 18.29
CA SER A 283 -2.47 17.18 17.55
C SER A 283 -1.81 18.51 17.14
N TYR A 284 -2.61 19.58 16.96
CA TYR A 284 -2.12 20.91 16.62
C TYR A 284 -1.58 21.71 17.82
N ASN A 285 -2.05 21.41 19.05
CA ASN A 285 -1.48 21.99 20.27
C ASN A 285 -0.09 21.43 20.62
N ALA A 286 0.23 20.21 20.20
CA ALA A 286 1.60 19.67 20.31
C ALA A 286 2.61 20.44 19.41
N SER A 287 2.15 21.04 18.31
CA SER A 287 2.98 21.92 17.47
C SER A 287 3.28 23.28 18.08
N PHE A 288 2.44 23.77 19.01
CA PHE A 288 2.72 25.01 19.75
C PHE A 288 3.86 24.78 20.77
N CYS A 289 3.92 23.62 21.43
CA CYS A 289 5.07 23.21 22.25
C CYS A 289 6.37 22.99 21.45
N LYS A 290 6.30 22.76 20.13
CA LYS A 290 7.49 22.68 19.27
C LYS A 290 8.16 24.03 19.03
N GLN A 291 7.48 25.16 19.23
CA GLN A 291 8.09 26.49 19.10
C GLN A 291 9.03 26.82 20.27
N GLU A 292 8.79 26.29 21.47
CA GLU A 292 9.72 26.42 22.60
C GLU A 292 10.89 25.43 22.57
N LEU A 293 10.74 24.28 21.90
CA LEU A 293 11.83 23.33 21.67
C LEU A 293 12.88 23.80 20.64
N LYS A 294 12.67 24.96 19.99
CA LYS A 294 13.65 25.59 19.08
C LYS A 294 14.88 26.20 19.80
N GLN A 295 14.95 26.16 21.13
CA GLN A 295 16.12 26.61 21.89
C GLN A 295 17.15 25.50 22.20
N LEU A 296 17.00 24.29 21.66
CA LEU A 296 18.03 23.24 21.75
C LEU A 296 18.97 23.26 20.53
N PRO A 297 20.28 22.97 20.70
CA PRO A 297 21.26 23.00 19.61
C PRO A 297 20.91 22.07 18.43
N ARG A 298 21.21 22.54 17.22
CA ARG A 298 20.71 22.10 15.90
C ARG A 298 21.15 20.71 15.37
N ASP A 299 21.69 19.79 16.17
CA ASP A 299 22.45 18.67 15.60
C ASP A 299 21.77 17.29 15.54
N PHE A 300 20.46 17.14 15.80
CA PHE A 300 19.82 15.80 15.78
C PHE A 300 18.42 15.75 15.17
N ALA A 301 18.26 16.25 13.94
CA ALA A 301 17.06 15.99 13.14
C ALA A 301 17.45 15.33 11.81
N ILE A 302 17.26 14.00 11.72
CA ILE A 302 16.75 13.21 10.57
C ILE A 302 16.81 11.75 11.02
N ALA A 303 15.66 11.14 11.31
CA ALA A 303 15.52 9.68 11.40
C ALA A 303 14.06 9.27 11.16
N HIS A 304 13.66 9.25 9.88
CA HIS A 304 12.50 8.47 9.45
C HIS A 304 12.68 8.03 7.99
N HIS A 305 13.62 7.12 7.77
CA HIS A 305 13.75 6.22 6.62
C HIS A 305 15.16 5.65 6.68
N PHE A 306 15.36 4.34 6.81
CA PHE A 306 16.50 3.60 6.21
C PHE A 306 16.38 2.12 6.58
N GLN A 307 16.09 1.27 5.59
CA GLN A 307 16.22 -0.19 5.67
C GLN A 307 17.36 -0.70 4.77
N GLU A 308 18.28 0.18 4.32
CA GLU A 308 19.32 -0.15 3.32
C GLU A 308 20.77 0.05 3.80
N GLU A 309 21.03 0.42 5.06
CA GLU A 309 22.39 0.68 5.60
C GLU A 309 22.88 -0.36 6.64
N ALA A 310 22.55 -1.63 6.47
CA ALA A 310 22.90 -2.68 7.45
C ALA A 310 24.37 -3.12 7.45
N VAL A 311 25.20 -2.69 6.48
CA VAL A 311 26.57 -3.21 6.31
C VAL A 311 27.65 -2.27 6.85
N ASP A 312 27.46 -0.93 6.79
CA ASP A 312 28.43 0.03 7.34
C ASP A 312 28.26 0.27 8.85
N LEU A 313 27.05 0.07 9.39
CA LEU A 313 26.77 0.25 10.82
C LEU A 313 27.49 -0.77 11.71
N ALA A 314 27.77 -1.98 11.20
CA ALA A 314 28.45 -3.04 11.96
C ALA A 314 29.92 -2.71 12.26
N GLY A 315 30.61 -2.02 11.34
CA GLY A 315 32.00 -1.58 11.52
C GLY A 315 32.11 -0.46 12.55
N SER A 316 31.26 0.56 12.46
CA SER A 316 31.26 1.68 13.41
C SER A 316 30.80 1.30 14.82
N ILE A 317 29.92 0.30 14.94
CA ILE A 317 29.53 -0.26 16.25
C ILE A 317 30.70 -1.04 16.88
N ALA A 318 31.47 -1.79 16.09
CA ALA A 318 32.62 -2.55 16.60
C ALA A 318 33.75 -1.63 17.13
N ASP A 319 34.01 -0.51 16.46
CA ASP A 319 35.01 0.47 16.90
C ASP A 319 34.55 1.26 18.13
N TYR A 320 33.26 1.60 18.22
CA TYR A 320 32.68 2.25 19.39
C TYR A 320 32.67 1.34 20.63
N LEU A 321 32.39 0.04 20.46
CA LEU A 321 32.38 -0.93 21.56
C LEU A 321 33.78 -1.23 22.11
N LYS A 322 34.82 -1.23 21.26
CA LYS A 322 36.21 -1.32 21.70
C LYS A 322 36.66 -0.08 22.48
N GLN A 323 36.30 1.12 22.02
CA GLN A 323 36.58 2.37 22.74
C GLN A 323 35.83 2.47 24.07
N SER A 324 34.72 1.74 24.21
CA SER A 324 33.89 1.68 25.42
C SER A 324 34.27 0.52 26.37
N GLY A 325 35.38 -0.19 26.14
CA GLY A 325 35.93 -1.17 27.10
C GLY A 325 35.35 -2.58 27.04
N PHE A 326 34.81 -3.02 25.89
CA PHE A 326 34.45 -4.43 25.65
C PHE A 326 35.64 -5.22 25.10
N GLU A 327 35.94 -6.39 25.68
CA GLU A 327 36.93 -7.33 25.14
C GLU A 327 36.27 -8.41 24.28
N VAL A 328 36.94 -8.78 23.19
CA VAL A 328 36.44 -9.70 22.15
C VAL A 328 37.02 -11.08 22.35
N VAL A 329 36.18 -12.10 22.56
CA VAL A 329 36.62 -13.49 22.61
C VAL A 329 35.99 -14.27 21.44
N PRO A 330 36.78 -14.97 20.60
CA PRO A 330 36.24 -15.72 19.47
C PRO A 330 35.51 -16.98 19.93
N SER A 331 34.39 -17.32 19.28
CA SER A 331 33.73 -18.63 19.41
C SER A 331 33.29 -19.17 18.04
N GLU A 332 33.01 -20.46 17.94
CA GLU A 332 32.69 -21.17 16.69
C GLU A 332 31.39 -20.71 15.99
N SER A 333 30.57 -19.87 16.63
CA SER A 333 29.33 -19.29 16.05
C SER A 333 29.41 -17.77 15.79
N GLY A 334 30.57 -17.15 16.02
CA GLY A 334 30.77 -15.70 15.87
C GLY A 334 31.32 -15.01 17.12
N LEU A 335 31.57 -13.70 17.00
CA LEU A 335 32.24 -12.86 18.02
C LEU A 335 31.35 -12.67 19.26
N GLN A 336 31.85 -13.02 20.44
CA GLN A 336 31.23 -12.66 21.71
C GLN A 336 32.01 -11.53 22.40
N TYR A 337 31.29 -10.56 22.96
CA TYR A 337 31.84 -9.40 23.67
C TYR A 337 31.51 -9.49 25.16
N ARG A 338 32.48 -9.22 26.04
CA ARG A 338 32.26 -9.16 27.51
C ARG A 338 32.68 -7.79 28.04
N GLN A 339 31.86 -7.18 28.88
CA GLN A 339 32.21 -5.95 29.63
C GLN A 339 32.13 -6.19 31.14
N SER A 340 33.06 -5.60 31.88
CA SER A 340 33.02 -5.49 33.34
C SER A 340 32.69 -4.05 33.73
N THR A 341 31.43 -3.70 33.99
CA THR A 341 31.04 -2.59 34.89
C THR A 341 29.51 -2.55 35.12
N ASN A 342 29.10 -2.20 36.34
CA ASN A 342 27.73 -2.20 36.87
C ASN A 342 26.97 -0.88 36.60
N ASP A 343 26.52 -0.61 35.37
CA ASP A 343 25.63 0.55 35.10
C ASP A 343 24.27 0.13 34.53
N HIS A 344 23.22 0.26 35.35
CA HIS A 344 21.84 -0.13 35.02
C HIS A 344 21.20 0.73 33.92
N GLN A 345 21.62 1.99 33.73
CA GLN A 345 21.00 2.84 32.69
C GLN A 345 21.45 2.49 31.28
N SER A 346 22.59 1.81 31.16
CA SER A 346 23.18 1.42 29.87
C SER A 346 22.57 0.10 29.36
N GLU A 347 22.28 -0.86 30.25
CA GLU A 347 21.58 -2.11 29.94
C GLU A 347 20.13 -1.88 29.48
N VAL A 348 19.40 -0.97 30.16
CA VAL A 348 18.00 -0.62 29.82
C VAL A 348 17.91 0.10 28.47
N ARG A 349 18.90 0.94 28.12
CA ARG A 349 18.97 1.61 26.82
C ARG A 349 19.31 0.65 25.67
N LEU A 350 20.09 -0.40 25.94
CA LEU A 350 20.38 -1.46 24.98
C LEU A 350 19.14 -2.34 24.72
N MET A 351 18.35 -2.64 25.77
CA MET A 351 17.06 -3.34 25.65
C MET A 351 16.02 -2.50 24.90
N ALA A 352 15.91 -1.20 25.18
CA ALA A 352 15.00 -0.31 24.47
C ALA A 352 15.32 -0.23 22.96
N ARG A 353 16.61 -0.20 22.60
CA ARG A 353 17.05 -0.24 21.18
C ARG A 353 16.83 -1.60 20.50
N ALA A 354 16.80 -2.70 21.27
CA ALA A 354 16.48 -4.03 20.75
C ALA A 354 14.98 -4.22 20.54
N ILE A 355 14.13 -3.57 21.35
CA ILE A 355 12.66 -3.61 21.26
C ILE A 355 12.16 -2.74 20.08
N ASP A 356 12.83 -1.63 19.78
CA ASP A 356 12.43 -0.67 18.73
C ASP A 356 12.77 -1.14 17.30
N LYS A 357 13.63 -2.17 17.15
CA LYS A 357 13.97 -2.82 15.88
C LYS A 357 13.31 -4.21 15.81
N GLN A 358 12.05 -4.29 15.42
CA GLN A 358 11.24 -5.52 15.44
C GLN A 358 11.90 -6.74 14.77
N ALA A 359 12.38 -7.69 15.59
CA ALA A 359 12.32 -9.14 15.39
C ALA A 359 12.99 -9.86 16.58
N VAL A 360 12.24 -10.04 17.69
CA VAL A 360 12.55 -11.09 18.67
C VAL A 360 11.25 -11.81 18.98
N ASP A 361 11.23 -13.11 18.71
CA ASP A 361 10.19 -14.01 19.18
C ASP A 361 10.32 -14.10 20.71
N PHE A 362 9.30 -13.65 21.45
CA PHE A 362 9.33 -13.56 22.92
C PHE A 362 9.43 -14.93 23.62
N ALA A 363 9.47 -16.03 22.87
CA ALA A 363 9.67 -17.37 23.37
C ALA A 363 11.11 -17.66 23.86
N GLU A 364 12.11 -16.83 23.50
CA GLU A 364 13.53 -17.05 23.86
C GLU A 364 14.11 -16.11 24.94
N LEU A 365 13.28 -15.33 25.63
CA LEU A 365 13.73 -14.64 26.85
C LEU A 365 13.90 -15.67 27.97
N ASP A 366 15.14 -16.09 28.19
CA ASP A 366 15.56 -17.02 29.25
C ASP A 366 14.96 -16.59 30.60
N ARG A 367 14.15 -17.47 31.17
CA ARG A 367 13.47 -17.32 32.47
C ARG A 367 14.46 -16.92 33.58
N PHE A 368 15.73 -17.32 33.43
CA PHE A 368 16.82 -16.98 34.33
C PHE A 368 17.26 -15.50 34.28
N ALA A 369 17.11 -14.84 33.13
CA ALA A 369 17.38 -13.40 33.01
C ALA A 369 16.26 -12.56 33.64
N PHE A 370 15.00 -13.00 33.49
CA PHE A 370 13.83 -12.39 34.11
C PHE A 370 13.85 -12.51 35.65
N ASP A 371 14.25 -13.69 36.16
CA ASP A 371 14.36 -13.93 37.61
C ASP A 371 15.51 -13.15 38.28
N ARG A 372 16.63 -12.90 37.59
CA ARG A 372 17.70 -12.00 38.09
C ARG A 372 17.28 -10.54 38.17
N ILE A 373 16.42 -10.10 37.25
CA ILE A 373 15.88 -8.73 37.25
C ILE A 373 14.93 -8.59 38.43
N LEU A 374 13.98 -9.54 38.59
CA LEU A 374 13.08 -9.55 39.74
C LEU A 374 13.83 -9.63 41.09
N SER A 375 14.88 -10.46 41.19
CA SER A 375 15.62 -10.61 42.45
C SER A 375 16.37 -9.36 42.88
N LYS A 376 16.70 -8.44 41.95
CA LYS A 376 17.32 -7.15 42.26
C LYS A 376 16.28 -6.04 42.51
N PHE A 377 15.09 -6.13 41.91
CA PHE A 377 13.99 -5.19 42.10
C PHE A 377 13.28 -5.29 43.46
N ILE A 378 13.33 -6.46 44.12
CA ILE A 378 12.62 -6.73 45.38
C ILE A 378 13.20 -5.99 46.61
N THR A 379 14.37 -5.32 46.50
CA THR A 379 15.08 -4.83 47.71
C THR A 379 15.24 -3.33 47.89
N LYS A 380 14.75 -2.45 47.00
CA LYS A 380 14.76 -0.99 47.24
C LYS A 380 13.52 -0.29 46.70
N GLU A 381 13.02 0.67 47.47
CA GLU A 381 11.86 1.52 47.18
C GLU A 381 11.93 2.09 45.76
N ILE A 382 10.82 1.95 45.02
CA ILE A 382 10.69 2.41 43.64
C ILE A 382 10.39 3.91 43.66
N ASP A 383 11.26 4.71 43.06
CA ASP A 383 11.01 6.14 42.92
C ASP A 383 10.01 6.45 41.78
N PRO A 384 9.31 7.60 41.81
CA PRO A 384 8.28 7.97 40.84
C PRO A 384 8.74 8.03 39.38
N ALA A 385 10.02 8.31 39.11
CA ALA A 385 10.57 8.33 37.75
C ALA A 385 10.71 6.90 37.20
N THR A 386 11.06 5.94 38.05
CA THR A 386 11.11 4.51 37.70
C THR A 386 9.70 3.94 37.47
N ALA A 387 8.71 4.37 38.24
CA ALA A 387 7.30 4.00 38.04
C ALA A 387 6.72 4.57 36.72
N ASN A 388 7.03 5.83 36.40
CA ASN A 388 6.66 6.43 35.12
C ASN A 388 7.36 5.74 33.93
N LEU A 389 8.61 5.30 34.10
CA LEU A 389 9.32 4.56 33.06
C LEU A 389 8.70 3.18 32.80
N ILE A 390 8.17 2.49 33.82
CA ILE A 390 7.43 1.22 33.65
C ILE A 390 6.09 1.45 32.92
N PHE A 391 5.43 2.58 33.19
CA PHE A 391 4.19 2.98 32.50
C PHE A 391 4.44 3.33 31.03
N GLU A 392 5.53 4.04 30.72
CA GLU A 392 5.92 4.36 29.34
C GLU A 392 6.43 3.13 28.57
N LEU A 393 7.31 2.32 29.17
CA LEU A 393 7.86 1.10 28.55
C LEU A 393 6.82 0.01 28.31
N SER A 394 5.73 -0.01 29.09
CA SER A 394 4.61 -0.93 28.85
C SER A 394 3.63 -0.44 27.79
N SER A 395 3.72 0.83 27.36
CA SER A 395 2.84 1.45 26.36
C SER A 395 1.35 1.15 26.57
N GLY A 396 0.91 1.00 27.83
CA GLY A 396 -0.47 0.64 28.18
C GLY A 396 -0.84 -0.84 28.05
N ASN A 397 0.12 -1.78 28.02
CA ASN A 397 -0.16 -3.22 27.94
C ASN A 397 -0.65 -3.79 29.29
N LEU A 398 -1.97 -3.91 29.40
CA LEU A 398 -2.73 -4.37 30.56
C LEU A 398 -2.29 -5.76 31.08
N ALA A 399 -1.76 -6.65 30.24
CA ALA A 399 -1.37 -7.99 30.66
C ALA A 399 -0.09 -8.01 31.51
N LEU A 400 0.86 -7.10 31.24
CA LEU A 400 2.12 -6.99 31.97
C LEU A 400 1.90 -6.36 33.36
N VAL A 401 1.04 -5.33 33.41
CA VAL A 401 0.62 -4.65 34.65
C VAL A 401 -0.17 -5.60 35.56
N THR A 402 -1.05 -6.42 34.97
CA THR A 402 -1.84 -7.42 35.70
C THR A 402 -0.97 -8.56 36.25
N LEU A 403 0.10 -8.96 35.54
CA LEU A 403 1.06 -9.97 36.01
C LEU A 403 1.90 -9.48 37.21
N LEU A 404 2.30 -8.20 37.21
CA LEU A 404 3.00 -7.55 38.31
C LEU A 404 2.12 -7.40 39.56
N LEU A 405 0.85 -7.01 39.38
CA LEU A 405 -0.10 -6.82 40.49
C LEU A 405 -0.53 -8.15 41.13
N ASN A 406 -0.79 -9.19 40.33
CA ASN A 406 -1.18 -10.51 40.83
C ASN A 406 -0.05 -11.23 41.60
N GLN A 407 1.21 -10.89 41.31
CA GLN A 407 2.37 -11.43 42.03
C GLN A 407 2.51 -10.78 43.43
N LEU A 408 2.23 -9.47 43.54
CA LEU A 408 2.23 -8.72 44.81
C LEU A 408 1.05 -9.12 45.72
N GLU A 409 -0.09 -9.49 45.14
CA GLU A 409 -1.25 -10.02 45.88
C GLU A 409 -0.97 -11.40 46.49
N ARG A 410 -0.22 -12.26 45.79
CA ARG A 410 0.19 -13.59 46.29
C ARG A 410 1.15 -13.55 47.48
N GLU A 411 1.79 -12.41 47.73
CA GLU A 411 2.73 -12.21 48.85
C GLU A 411 2.05 -11.66 50.13
N ASN A 412 0.71 -11.59 50.15
CA ASN A 412 -0.13 -11.48 51.35
C ASN A 412 0.09 -10.21 52.22
N ARG A 413 -0.08 -9.02 51.63
CA ARG A 413 0.20 -7.73 52.32
C ARG A 413 -1.00 -6.86 52.71
N PHE A 414 -2.27 -7.28 52.59
CA PHE A 414 -3.45 -6.53 53.12
C PHE A 414 -4.64 -7.43 53.53
N GLU A 415 -5.46 -7.01 54.52
CA GLU A 415 -6.64 -7.74 55.06
C GLU A 415 -7.84 -6.78 55.31
N VAL A 416 -9.09 -7.28 55.19
CA VAL A 416 -10.35 -6.52 55.34
C VAL A 416 -11.15 -7.03 56.55
N SER A 417 -11.51 -6.15 57.50
CA SER A 417 -12.50 -6.48 58.55
C SER A 417 -13.50 -5.35 58.82
N SER A 418 -14.78 -5.73 58.95
CA SER A 418 -15.90 -4.93 59.51
C SER A 418 -16.22 -3.58 58.83
N GLY A 419 -16.32 -3.59 57.50
CA GLY A 419 -17.12 -2.58 56.76
C GLY A 419 -16.66 -1.12 56.83
N LYS A 420 -15.46 -0.83 57.33
CA LYS A 420 -14.82 0.48 57.24
C LYS A 420 -13.37 0.33 56.79
N LEU A 421 -13.02 0.91 55.64
CA LEU A 421 -11.65 1.03 55.15
C LEU A 421 -10.93 2.12 55.97
N LYS A 422 -9.88 1.78 56.72
CA LYS A 422 -8.95 2.76 57.32
C LYS A 422 -7.69 2.82 56.45
N ILE A 423 -7.53 3.92 55.70
CA ILE A 423 -6.32 4.19 54.90
C ILE A 423 -5.37 5.07 55.74
N PRO A 424 -4.13 4.62 56.07
CA PRO A 424 -3.10 5.52 56.57
C PRO A 424 -2.59 6.42 55.43
N PRO A 425 -2.09 7.63 55.71
CA PRO A 425 -1.81 8.63 54.69
C PRO A 425 -0.50 8.31 53.96
N LEU A 426 -0.59 7.64 52.82
CA LEU A 426 0.41 7.68 51.74
C LEU A 426 -0.30 7.42 50.40
N GLU A 427 -0.22 8.45 49.56
CA GLU A 427 -0.43 8.58 48.10
C GLU A 427 -1.60 7.86 47.39
N ARG A 428 -2.52 8.71 46.89
CA ARG A 428 -3.75 8.41 46.16
C ARG A 428 -3.50 8.05 44.68
N SER A 429 -2.97 6.87 44.35
CA SER A 429 -2.83 6.47 42.94
C SER A 429 -3.11 5.01 42.60
N LEU A 430 -3.78 4.24 43.47
CA LEU A 430 -4.00 2.79 43.23
C LEU A 430 -5.48 2.35 43.09
N PHE A 431 -6.41 3.25 42.76
CA PHE A 431 -7.80 2.87 42.49
C PHE A 431 -8.19 3.08 41.02
N GLN A 432 -8.77 2.05 40.42
CA GLN A 432 -9.35 2.07 39.07
C GLN A 432 -10.49 3.10 38.96
N PRO A 433 -10.46 4.03 37.98
CA PRO A 433 -11.52 5.01 37.78
C PRO A 433 -12.81 4.47 37.13
N ASP A 434 -12.78 3.41 36.33
CA ASP A 434 -13.89 3.22 35.37
C ASP A 434 -15.20 2.69 35.98
N ASP A 435 -15.17 1.75 36.94
CA ASP A 435 -16.42 1.23 37.55
C ASP A 435 -16.93 2.06 38.75
N THR A 436 -16.01 2.70 39.49
CA THR A 436 -16.37 3.51 40.66
C THR A 436 -17.00 4.84 40.24
N TYR A 437 -16.48 5.49 39.20
CA TYR A 437 -17.09 6.72 38.67
C TYR A 437 -18.43 6.44 37.96
N PHE A 438 -18.60 5.27 37.34
CA PHE A 438 -19.88 4.87 36.73
C PHE A 438 -20.98 4.67 37.79
N GLN A 439 -20.64 4.03 38.92
CA GLN A 439 -21.55 3.86 40.05
C GLN A 439 -21.85 5.18 40.76
N VAL A 440 -20.82 6.02 40.99
CA VAL A 440 -20.97 7.33 41.67
C VAL A 440 -21.76 8.32 40.79
N ALA A 441 -21.46 8.44 39.50
CA ALA A 441 -22.18 9.34 38.59
C ALA A 441 -23.65 8.92 38.43
N ARG A 442 -23.93 7.61 38.32
CA ARG A 442 -25.29 7.07 38.23
C ARG A 442 -26.12 7.28 39.50
N LEU A 443 -25.46 7.36 40.67
CA LEU A 443 -26.09 7.66 41.97
C LEU A 443 -26.26 9.17 42.21
N MET A 444 -25.41 10.02 41.62
CA MET A 444 -25.39 11.48 41.84
C MET A 444 -26.23 12.28 40.81
N LEU A 445 -26.27 11.86 39.53
CA LEU A 445 -26.95 12.57 38.43
C LEU A 445 -28.45 12.86 38.67
N PRO A 446 -29.25 11.96 39.28
CA PRO A 446 -30.65 12.23 39.61
C PRO A 446 -30.85 13.26 40.72
N GLN A 447 -29.79 13.60 41.48
CA GLN A 447 -29.85 14.52 42.62
C GLN A 447 -29.43 15.96 42.26
N ILE A 448 -28.98 16.20 41.02
CA ILE A 448 -28.58 17.53 40.55
C ILE A 448 -29.84 18.23 40.00
N PRO A 449 -30.25 19.40 40.55
CA PRO A 449 -31.41 20.13 40.06
C PRO A 449 -31.22 20.53 38.58
N VAL A 450 -32.28 20.43 37.78
CA VAL A 450 -32.28 20.65 36.30
C VAL A 450 -31.66 22.00 35.88
N GLN A 451 -31.75 23.01 36.74
CA GLN A 451 -31.19 24.35 36.54
C GLN A 451 -29.65 24.35 36.48
N HIS A 452 -28.99 23.37 37.11
CA HIS A 452 -27.54 23.20 37.13
C HIS A 452 -27.02 22.29 36.00
N ALA A 453 -27.89 21.55 35.31
CA ALA A 453 -27.50 20.74 34.15
C ALA A 453 -27.20 21.60 32.91
N GLU A 454 -27.88 22.76 32.77
CA GLU A 454 -27.56 23.78 31.76
C GLU A 454 -26.19 24.41 32.02
N VAL A 455 -25.86 24.68 33.29
CA VAL A 455 -24.56 25.21 33.73
C VAL A 455 -23.43 24.16 33.59
N ALA A 456 -23.70 22.90 33.92
CA ALA A 456 -22.75 21.79 33.71
C ALA A 456 -22.50 21.52 32.22
N GLY A 457 -23.51 21.70 31.37
CA GLY A 457 -23.36 21.72 29.91
C GLY A 457 -22.46 22.88 29.44
N PHE A 458 -22.64 24.06 30.04
CA PHE A 458 -21.82 25.26 29.81
C PHE A 458 -20.36 25.12 30.28
N LEU A 459 -20.10 24.35 31.34
CA LEU A 459 -18.75 24.12 31.89
C LEU A 459 -18.03 22.92 31.24
N SER A 460 -18.76 21.96 30.65
CA SER A 460 -18.19 20.83 29.89
C SER A 460 -17.66 21.21 28.49
N ALA A 461 -17.88 22.47 28.13
CA ALA A 461 -17.59 23.13 26.88
C ALA A 461 -16.26 23.90 26.97
N ASP A 462 -15.13 23.19 26.91
CA ASP A 462 -13.83 23.77 26.55
C ASP A 462 -13.44 25.12 27.20
N THR A 463 -13.10 25.13 28.50
CA THR A 463 -12.23 26.20 29.04
C THR A 463 -10.75 25.88 28.73
N GLY A 464 -10.47 25.51 27.48
CA GLY A 464 -9.11 25.62 26.95
C GLY A 464 -8.74 27.08 26.66
N GLU A 465 -9.73 27.95 26.41
CA GLU A 465 -9.48 29.33 25.97
C GLU A 465 -10.35 30.41 26.64
N PHE A 466 -11.30 30.09 27.52
CA PHE A 466 -12.03 31.09 28.32
C PHE A 466 -11.70 30.97 29.83
N PRO A 467 -11.07 31.99 30.44
CA PRO A 467 -10.92 32.08 31.89
C PRO A 467 -12.27 32.05 32.61
N VAL A 468 -12.36 31.29 33.72
CA VAL A 468 -13.55 31.24 34.60
C VAL A 468 -13.97 32.65 35.08
N ALA A 469 -13.01 33.58 35.17
CA ALA A 469 -13.24 34.98 35.47
C ALA A 469 -14.09 35.73 34.43
N ASP A 470 -14.00 35.36 33.14
CA ASP A 470 -14.76 36.01 32.07
C ASP A 470 -16.21 35.53 32.01
N LEU A 471 -16.45 34.26 32.34
CA LEU A 471 -17.82 33.71 32.51
C LEU A 471 -18.54 34.34 33.70
N ALA A 472 -17.81 34.64 34.78
CA ALA A 472 -18.33 35.40 35.92
C ALA A 472 -18.56 36.89 35.57
N ALA A 473 -17.66 37.50 34.78
CA ALA A 473 -17.78 38.90 34.33
C ALA A 473 -18.95 39.13 33.33
N MET A 474 -19.36 38.09 32.58
CA MET A 474 -20.53 38.13 31.69
C MET A 474 -21.89 38.02 32.42
N GLY A 475 -21.89 37.94 33.77
CA GLY A 475 -23.10 38.07 34.60
C GLY A 475 -24.07 36.89 34.54
N ARG A 476 -23.60 35.67 34.18
CA ARG A 476 -24.47 34.51 33.94
C ARG A 476 -24.42 33.42 35.02
N LEU A 477 -23.61 33.57 36.06
CA LEU A 477 -23.60 32.69 37.24
C LEU A 477 -23.55 33.52 38.52
N THR A 478 -24.37 33.15 39.50
CA THR A 478 -24.32 33.75 40.84
C THR A 478 -23.25 33.07 41.69
N GLN A 479 -22.74 33.78 42.70
CA GLN A 479 -21.71 33.23 43.61
C GLN A 479 -22.18 31.96 44.33
N ALA A 480 -23.46 31.86 44.64
CA ALA A 480 -24.06 30.68 45.28
C ALA A 480 -24.06 29.45 44.36
N GLU A 481 -24.32 29.62 43.06
CA GLU A 481 -24.27 28.53 42.07
C GLU A 481 -22.84 28.02 41.84
N MET A 482 -21.84 28.91 41.95
CA MET A 482 -20.43 28.50 41.93
C MET A 482 -20.06 27.70 43.18
N ASP A 483 -20.51 28.12 44.36
CA ASP A 483 -20.22 27.44 45.62
C ASP A 483 -20.86 26.04 45.69
N ASP A 484 -22.07 25.85 45.15
CA ASP A 484 -22.74 24.55 45.03
C ASP A 484 -21.97 23.58 44.11
N LEU A 485 -21.47 24.06 42.97
CA LEU A 485 -20.66 23.26 42.04
C LEU A 485 -19.30 22.86 42.61
N VAL A 486 -18.72 23.69 43.48
CA VAL A 486 -17.51 23.37 44.25
C VAL A 486 -17.83 22.34 45.34
N GLN A 487 -18.93 22.51 46.08
CA GLN A 487 -19.35 21.59 47.14
C GLN A 487 -19.68 20.18 46.63
N CYS A 488 -20.28 20.06 45.45
CA CYS A 488 -20.55 18.76 44.82
C CYS A 488 -19.31 18.10 44.18
N GLY A 489 -18.14 18.74 44.23
CA GLY A 489 -16.87 18.19 43.73
C GLY A 489 -16.70 18.22 42.21
N LEU A 490 -17.62 18.84 41.47
CA LEU A 490 -17.59 18.96 40.01
C LEU A 490 -16.48 19.91 39.52
N LEU A 491 -16.20 20.99 40.24
CA LEU A 491 -15.12 21.93 39.88
C LEU A 491 -13.72 21.42 40.26
N ASN A 492 -13.60 20.52 41.23
CA ASN A 492 -12.31 19.99 41.70
C ASN A 492 -11.84 18.70 40.97
N SER A 493 -12.68 18.08 40.13
CA SER A 493 -12.43 16.77 39.50
C SER A 493 -12.23 16.79 37.97
N MET A 494 -12.33 17.96 37.32
CA MET A 494 -12.25 18.08 35.86
C MET A 494 -10.83 18.25 35.29
N SER A 495 -9.82 17.54 35.82
CA SER A 495 -8.44 17.64 35.30
C SER A 495 -8.12 16.69 34.13
N GLY A 496 -8.97 15.70 33.82
CA GLY A 496 -8.73 14.72 32.74
C GLY A 496 -9.60 14.93 31.47
N SER A 497 -9.00 14.85 30.28
CA SER A 497 -9.70 14.97 28.98
C SER A 497 -10.73 13.85 28.73
N ILE A 498 -10.50 12.65 29.27
CA ILE A 498 -11.38 11.48 29.13
C ILE A 498 -12.66 11.63 29.96
N ALA A 499 -12.56 12.17 31.18
CA ALA A 499 -13.71 12.43 32.04
C ALA A 499 -14.67 13.47 31.44
N ARG A 500 -14.12 14.49 30.74
CA ARG A 500 -14.89 15.53 30.04
C ARG A 500 -15.70 14.99 28.86
N GLY A 501 -15.10 14.13 28.02
CA GLY A 501 -15.81 13.46 26.92
C GLY A 501 -16.93 12.53 27.40
N TYR A 502 -16.73 11.88 28.55
CA TYR A 502 -17.66 10.90 29.12
C TYR A 502 -18.90 11.55 29.77
N TYR A 503 -18.70 12.61 30.57
CA TYR A 503 -19.82 13.39 31.14
C TYR A 503 -20.68 14.06 30.06
N ARG A 504 -20.04 14.53 28.98
CA ARG A 504 -20.71 15.13 27.81
C ARG A 504 -21.63 14.13 27.12
N SER A 505 -21.19 12.88 26.95
CA SER A 505 -22.01 11.81 26.36
C SER A 505 -23.20 11.45 27.26
N CYS A 506 -22.98 11.36 28.58
CA CYS A 506 -24.05 11.06 29.56
C CYS A 506 -25.09 12.18 29.69
N LEU A 507 -24.70 13.45 29.62
CA LEU A 507 -25.64 14.59 29.56
C LEU A 507 -26.43 14.59 28.24
N TYR A 508 -25.76 14.32 27.11
CA TYR A 508 -26.39 14.27 25.78
C TYR A 508 -27.49 13.22 25.65
N HIS A 509 -27.26 12.03 26.20
CA HIS A 509 -28.20 10.90 26.11
C HIS A 509 -29.46 11.09 26.96
N ASN A 510 -29.46 12.06 27.88
CA ASN A 510 -30.59 12.34 28.78
C ASN A 510 -31.35 13.64 28.40
N LEU A 511 -30.92 14.37 27.37
CA LEU A 511 -31.63 15.54 26.86
C LEU A 511 -32.69 15.13 25.83
N ASP A 512 -33.90 15.67 25.93
CA ASP A 512 -34.90 15.48 24.87
C ASP A 512 -34.44 16.14 23.56
N ARG A 513 -34.98 15.67 22.43
CA ARG A 513 -34.57 16.09 21.09
C ARG A 513 -34.66 17.61 20.87
N THR A 514 -35.65 18.27 21.45
CA THR A 514 -35.87 19.72 21.34
C THR A 514 -34.79 20.48 22.11
N LYS A 515 -34.46 20.01 23.31
CA LYS A 515 -33.39 20.60 24.14
C LYS A 515 -32.01 20.37 23.54
N ALA A 516 -31.76 19.20 22.95
CA ALA A 516 -30.52 18.92 22.23
C ALA A 516 -30.35 19.84 20.99
N GLN A 517 -31.44 20.14 20.27
CA GLN A 517 -31.42 21.09 19.15
C GLN A 517 -31.19 22.53 19.61
N GLN A 518 -31.82 22.97 20.71
CA GLN A 518 -31.60 24.30 21.29
C GLN A 518 -30.15 24.47 21.78
N PHE A 519 -29.58 23.44 22.42
CA PHE A 519 -28.18 23.44 22.82
C PHE A 519 -27.24 23.64 21.62
N HIS A 520 -27.45 22.89 20.53
CA HIS A 520 -26.65 23.06 19.32
C HIS A 520 -26.87 24.40 18.62
N SER A 521 -28.08 24.97 18.70
CA SER A 521 -28.38 26.31 18.21
C SER A 521 -27.61 27.40 18.96
N GLY A 522 -27.43 27.25 20.28
CA GLY A 522 -26.59 28.13 21.09
C GLY A 522 -25.12 28.09 20.66
N TRP A 523 -24.59 26.90 20.39
CA TRP A 523 -23.21 26.72 19.90
C TRP A 523 -22.96 27.36 18.54
N ILE A 524 -23.90 27.23 17.60
CA ILE A 524 -23.78 27.87 16.27
C ILE A 524 -23.58 29.38 16.41
N LYS A 525 -24.31 30.01 17.35
CA LYS A 525 -24.16 31.45 17.62
C LYS A 525 -22.78 31.80 18.20
N ILE A 526 -22.32 31.04 19.19
CA ILE A 526 -20.99 31.24 19.81
C ILE A 526 -19.86 31.06 18.79
N ILE A 527 -19.94 30.03 17.96
CA ILE A 527 -18.93 29.76 16.92
C ILE A 527 -18.94 30.85 15.84
N GLY A 528 -20.13 31.38 15.51
CA GLY A 528 -20.28 32.46 14.53
C GLY A 528 -19.80 33.82 15.03
N GLU A 529 -19.86 34.08 16.33
CA GLU A 529 -19.43 35.34 16.97
C GLU A 529 -17.95 35.29 17.44
N SER A 530 -17.28 34.14 17.34
CA SER A 530 -15.88 33.98 17.76
C SER A 530 -14.89 34.38 16.66
N ASP A 531 -14.20 35.51 16.90
CA ASP A 531 -13.17 36.04 16.01
C ASP A 531 -11.85 35.26 16.07
N ASP A 532 -11.60 34.50 17.14
CA ASP A 532 -10.32 33.82 17.41
C ASP A 532 -10.20 32.40 16.80
N LEU A 533 -11.30 31.80 16.33
CA LEU A 533 -11.29 30.43 15.79
C LEU A 533 -10.71 30.36 14.36
N PRO A 534 -9.71 29.48 14.10
CA PRO A 534 -9.21 29.22 12.74
C PRO A 534 -10.32 28.75 11.79
N ALA A 535 -10.30 29.22 10.54
CA ALA A 535 -11.37 29.00 9.57
C ALA A 535 -11.75 27.52 9.36
N LEU A 536 -10.75 26.63 9.27
CA LEU A 536 -10.97 25.19 9.09
C LEU A 536 -11.70 24.58 10.30
N GLN A 537 -11.31 24.97 11.51
CA GLN A 537 -11.89 24.49 12.76
C GLN A 537 -13.30 25.05 12.95
N ARG A 538 -13.51 26.33 12.64
CA ARG A 538 -14.83 26.97 12.64
C ARG A 538 -15.81 26.21 11.74
N GLU A 539 -15.46 25.98 10.47
CA GLU A 539 -16.37 25.30 9.53
C GLU A 539 -16.63 23.83 9.93
N ARG A 540 -15.63 23.11 10.46
CA ARG A 540 -15.81 21.77 11.03
C ARG A 540 -16.86 21.73 12.14
N LEU A 541 -16.79 22.69 13.06
CA LEU A 541 -17.74 22.80 14.17
C LEU A 541 -19.13 23.19 13.65
N LEU A 542 -19.22 24.12 12.69
CA LEU A 542 -20.47 24.52 12.07
C LEU A 542 -21.16 23.37 11.33
N VAL A 543 -20.43 22.51 10.61
CA VAL A 543 -21.00 21.30 9.98
C VAL A 543 -21.68 20.41 11.02
N HIS A 544 -20.97 20.11 12.11
CA HIS A 544 -21.47 19.23 13.16
C HIS A 544 -22.68 19.82 13.88
N HIS A 545 -22.59 21.08 14.32
CA HIS A 545 -23.62 21.72 15.13
C HIS A 545 -24.88 22.06 14.33
N ASN A 546 -24.76 22.53 13.08
CA ASN A 546 -25.92 22.75 12.21
C ASN A 546 -26.65 21.44 11.93
N TYR A 547 -25.91 20.36 11.60
CA TYR A 547 -26.53 19.06 11.33
C TYR A 547 -27.31 18.55 12.54
N ARG A 548 -26.73 18.67 13.73
CA ARG A 548 -27.34 18.21 14.98
C ARG A 548 -28.48 19.11 15.49
N ALA A 549 -28.45 20.40 15.18
CA ALA A 549 -29.57 21.32 15.39
C ALA A 549 -30.76 21.01 14.45
N GLY A 550 -30.54 20.22 13.40
CA GLY A 550 -31.53 19.98 12.34
C GLY A 550 -31.55 21.07 11.25
N ALA A 551 -30.60 22.00 11.30
CA ALA A 551 -30.34 23.03 10.29
C ALA A 551 -29.54 22.40 9.13
N VAL A 552 -30.21 21.52 8.37
CA VAL A 552 -29.56 20.68 7.35
C VAL A 552 -28.95 21.52 6.23
N GLN A 553 -29.63 22.60 5.83
CA GLN A 553 -29.17 23.47 4.74
C GLN A 553 -27.87 24.17 5.12
N GLU A 554 -27.83 24.73 6.32
CA GLU A 554 -26.68 25.42 6.90
C GLU A 554 -25.51 24.44 7.12
N ALA A 555 -25.80 23.19 7.47
CA ALA A 555 -24.79 22.13 7.60
C ALA A 555 -24.16 21.77 6.24
N ILE A 556 -24.96 21.71 5.18
CA ILE A 556 -24.48 21.46 3.81
C ILE A 556 -23.59 22.62 3.34
N GLU A 557 -24.01 23.85 3.58
CA GLU A 557 -23.24 25.04 3.20
C GLU A 557 -21.89 25.12 3.95
N ALA A 558 -21.89 24.84 5.25
CA ALA A 558 -20.65 24.71 6.03
C ALA A 558 -19.76 23.57 5.50
N ALA A 559 -20.36 22.44 5.08
CA ALA A 559 -19.61 21.32 4.54
C ALA A 559 -18.97 21.67 3.19
N MET A 560 -19.64 22.47 2.36
CA MET A 560 -19.07 22.98 1.12
C MET A 560 -17.90 23.93 1.37
N ARG A 561 -18.02 24.87 2.32
CA ARG A 561 -16.92 25.77 2.69
C ARG A 561 -15.74 25.02 3.27
N LEU A 562 -16.00 24.05 4.16
CA LEU A 562 -14.97 23.16 4.71
C LEU A 562 -14.26 22.37 3.60
N ALA A 563 -15.01 21.78 2.66
CA ALA A 563 -14.42 21.04 1.55
C ALA A 563 -13.55 21.92 0.65
N ASP A 564 -13.91 23.20 0.46
CA ASP A 564 -13.13 24.15 -0.32
C ASP A 564 -11.85 24.59 0.44
N LEU A 565 -11.92 24.79 1.77
CA LEU A 565 -10.74 25.05 2.61
C LEU A 565 -9.75 23.87 2.62
N LEU A 566 -10.26 22.64 2.77
CA LEU A 566 -9.44 21.42 2.74
C LEU A 566 -8.74 21.21 1.40
N GLN A 567 -9.38 21.60 0.29
CA GLN A 567 -8.72 21.60 -1.02
C GLN A 567 -7.59 22.63 -1.09
N GLY A 568 -7.75 23.80 -0.46
CA GLY A 568 -6.68 24.80 -0.32
C GLY A 568 -5.46 24.26 0.42
N GLU A 569 -5.68 23.40 1.43
CA GLU A 569 -4.62 22.70 2.18
C GLU A 569 -4.14 21.40 1.51
N GLN A 570 -4.54 21.11 0.27
CA GLN A 570 -4.22 19.88 -0.47
C GLN A 570 -4.71 18.57 0.19
N ASN A 571 -5.64 18.65 1.15
CA ASN A 571 -6.25 17.48 1.79
C ASN A 571 -7.49 17.01 1.02
N LEU A 572 -7.24 16.41 -0.16
CA LEU A 572 -8.28 16.03 -1.12
C LEU A 572 -9.15 14.86 -0.63
N GLU A 573 -8.59 13.91 0.13
CA GLU A 573 -9.32 12.75 0.65
C GLU A 573 -10.36 13.15 1.69
N GLU A 574 -9.97 14.04 2.62
CA GLU A 574 -10.89 14.55 3.62
C GLU A 574 -11.97 15.43 3.00
N SER A 575 -11.60 16.27 2.04
CA SER A 575 -12.55 17.08 1.28
C SER A 575 -13.60 16.20 0.57
N ALA A 576 -13.19 15.06 -0.01
CA ALA A 576 -14.11 14.12 -0.65
C ALA A 576 -15.06 13.46 0.36
N SER A 577 -14.54 13.16 1.56
CA SER A 577 -15.31 12.59 2.67
C SER A 577 -16.35 13.57 3.22
N VAL A 578 -15.99 14.85 3.35
CA VAL A 578 -16.91 15.92 3.78
C VAL A 578 -18.04 16.10 2.76
N LEU A 579 -17.72 16.11 1.45
CA LEU A 579 -18.73 16.19 0.40
C LEU A 579 -19.62 14.94 0.34
N GLU A 580 -19.08 13.75 0.63
CA GLU A 580 -19.88 12.53 0.78
C GLU A 580 -20.85 12.63 1.95
N PHE A 581 -20.39 13.12 3.10
CA PHE A 581 -21.22 13.36 4.27
C PHE A 581 -22.38 14.31 3.92
N ALA A 582 -22.09 15.45 3.29
CA ALA A 582 -23.12 16.38 2.80
C ALA A 582 -24.12 15.72 1.85
N CYS A 583 -23.67 14.91 0.89
CA CYS A 583 -24.54 14.15 -0.04
C CYS A 583 -25.46 13.15 0.68
N ASN A 584 -25.10 12.68 1.87
CA ASN A 584 -25.83 11.67 2.62
C ASN A 584 -26.70 12.25 3.74
N MET A 585 -26.66 13.56 4.00
CA MET A 585 -27.52 14.22 4.98
C MET A 585 -29.01 14.06 4.63
N LYS A 586 -29.82 13.73 5.65
CA LYS A 586 -31.28 13.58 5.52
C LYS A 586 -31.89 14.96 5.20
N GLY A 587 -32.58 15.09 4.07
CA GLY A 587 -33.16 16.35 3.59
C GLY A 587 -32.47 16.92 2.34
N ASN A 588 -31.19 16.61 2.08
CA ASN A 588 -30.49 17.11 0.89
C ASN A 588 -31.16 16.69 -0.44
N ARG A 589 -31.80 15.52 -0.48
CA ARG A 589 -32.52 15.05 -1.69
C ARG A 589 -33.80 15.82 -1.99
N GLU A 590 -34.23 16.73 -1.13
CA GLU A 590 -35.37 17.62 -1.36
C GLU A 590 -34.99 18.77 -2.30
N ASP A 591 -33.80 19.36 -2.14
CA ASP A 591 -33.20 20.26 -3.14
C ASP A 591 -32.30 19.48 -4.12
N LEU A 592 -32.93 18.95 -5.16
CA LEU A 592 -32.22 18.20 -6.19
C LEU A 592 -31.18 19.03 -6.95
N ARG A 593 -31.26 20.37 -7.01
CA ARG A 593 -30.24 21.20 -7.68
C ARG A 593 -28.97 21.29 -6.85
N GLN A 594 -29.11 21.56 -5.54
CA GLN A 594 -27.97 21.55 -4.62
C GLN A 594 -27.33 20.16 -4.56
N TYR A 595 -28.16 19.12 -4.49
CA TYR A 595 -27.70 17.74 -4.46
C TYR A 595 -26.86 17.34 -5.68
N VAL A 596 -27.33 17.68 -6.88
CA VAL A 596 -26.58 17.43 -8.12
C VAL A 596 -25.26 18.19 -8.14
N THR A 597 -25.24 19.42 -7.61
CA THR A 597 -24.02 20.25 -7.52
C THR A 597 -22.97 19.65 -6.59
N LEU A 598 -23.40 19.16 -5.41
CA LEU A 598 -22.55 18.42 -4.47
C LEU A 598 -21.99 17.14 -5.08
N LEU A 599 -22.85 16.36 -5.77
CA LEU A 599 -22.43 15.14 -6.46
C LEU A 599 -21.37 15.43 -7.51
N LYS A 600 -21.50 16.53 -8.27
CA LYS A 600 -20.48 16.94 -9.24
C LYS A 600 -19.18 17.33 -8.54
N LYS A 601 -19.21 18.19 -7.51
CA LYS A 601 -18.00 18.58 -6.75
C LYS A 601 -17.26 17.35 -6.23
N ARG A 602 -17.99 16.40 -5.64
CA ARG A 602 -17.43 15.12 -5.18
C ARG A 602 -16.86 14.30 -6.34
N ALA A 603 -17.56 14.23 -7.47
CA ALA A 603 -17.10 13.48 -8.65
C ALA A 603 -15.82 14.06 -9.26
N ASP A 604 -15.71 15.40 -9.35
CA ASP A 604 -14.52 16.12 -9.79
C ASP A 604 -13.33 15.77 -8.86
N LEU A 605 -13.55 15.75 -7.55
CA LEU A 605 -12.51 15.46 -6.56
C LEU A 605 -12.06 13.98 -6.57
N LEU A 606 -13.01 13.05 -6.66
CA LEU A 606 -12.70 11.62 -6.81
C LEU A 606 -11.93 11.34 -8.10
N ASN A 607 -12.21 12.07 -9.18
CA ASN A 607 -11.44 11.96 -10.41
C ASN A 607 -9.99 12.43 -10.22
N LYS A 608 -9.77 13.53 -9.47
CA LYS A 608 -8.43 14.00 -9.12
C LYS A 608 -7.66 12.99 -8.25
N LEU A 609 -8.35 12.32 -7.34
CA LEU A 609 -7.80 11.24 -6.50
C LEU A 609 -7.53 9.93 -7.27
N GLY A 610 -7.93 9.83 -8.54
CA GLY A 610 -7.76 8.63 -9.35
C GLY A 610 -8.79 7.51 -9.08
N ASP A 611 -9.78 7.73 -8.21
CA ASP A 611 -10.90 6.80 -8.03
C ASP A 611 -11.93 6.98 -9.16
N PHE A 612 -11.55 6.51 -10.34
CA PHE A 612 -12.38 6.60 -11.54
C PHE A 612 -13.68 5.81 -11.40
N THR A 613 -13.76 4.82 -10.51
CA THR A 613 -14.96 4.01 -10.32
C THR A 613 -15.99 4.76 -9.48
N ALA A 614 -15.59 5.34 -8.35
CA ALA A 614 -16.47 6.18 -7.55
C ALA A 614 -16.82 7.49 -8.28
N SER A 615 -15.88 8.07 -9.02
CA SER A 615 -16.13 9.24 -9.87
C SER A 615 -17.17 8.94 -10.96
N LEU A 616 -17.04 7.82 -11.68
CA LEU A 616 -18.02 7.38 -12.68
C LEU A 616 -19.42 7.21 -12.08
N SER A 617 -19.52 6.59 -10.90
CA SER A 617 -20.78 6.43 -10.18
C SER A 617 -21.40 7.79 -9.82
N ALA A 618 -20.59 8.73 -9.31
CA ALA A 618 -21.05 10.06 -8.95
C ALA A 618 -21.51 10.87 -10.17
N TYR A 619 -20.73 10.92 -11.26
CA TYR A 619 -21.14 11.61 -12.49
C TYR A 619 -22.38 10.97 -13.15
N SER A 620 -22.50 9.65 -13.10
CA SER A 620 -23.71 8.96 -13.61
C SER A 620 -24.97 9.40 -12.83
N ARG A 621 -24.83 9.64 -11.52
CA ARG A 621 -25.91 10.21 -10.70
C ARG A 621 -26.17 11.68 -11.05
N VAL A 622 -25.14 12.49 -11.28
CA VAL A 622 -25.28 13.88 -11.78
C VAL A 622 -26.10 13.90 -13.06
N VAL A 623 -25.77 13.04 -14.04
CA VAL A 623 -26.51 12.92 -15.30
C VAL A 623 -27.96 12.48 -15.05
N ARG A 624 -28.19 11.45 -14.24
CA ARG A 624 -29.53 10.91 -13.96
C ARG A 624 -30.45 11.94 -13.29
N PHE A 625 -29.98 12.54 -12.19
CA PHE A 625 -30.78 13.51 -11.44
C PHE A 625 -30.88 14.84 -12.16
N GLY A 626 -29.79 15.31 -12.79
CA GLY A 626 -29.77 16.53 -13.60
C GLY A 626 -30.79 16.47 -14.75
N ARG A 627 -30.88 15.34 -15.47
CA ARG A 627 -31.91 15.15 -16.51
C ARG A 627 -33.33 15.21 -15.96
N ARG A 628 -33.57 14.60 -14.79
CA ARG A 628 -34.90 14.58 -14.16
C ARG A 628 -35.40 15.99 -13.82
N ILE A 629 -34.51 16.90 -13.47
CA ILE A 629 -34.85 18.28 -13.09
C ILE A 629 -34.59 19.30 -14.22
N GLY A 630 -34.25 18.85 -15.42
CA GLY A 630 -33.95 19.72 -16.56
C GLY A 630 -32.69 20.58 -16.41
N TYR A 631 -31.74 20.19 -15.55
CA TYR A 631 -30.50 20.93 -15.34
C TYR A 631 -29.46 20.60 -16.42
N ASN A 632 -29.79 20.94 -17.68
CA ASN A 632 -29.08 20.44 -18.86
C ASN A 632 -27.62 20.89 -18.95
N GLU A 633 -27.28 22.11 -18.50
CA GLU A 633 -25.89 22.60 -18.45
C GLU A 633 -25.01 21.75 -17.54
N MET A 634 -25.53 21.37 -16.37
CA MET A 634 -24.84 20.48 -15.42
C MET A 634 -24.67 19.07 -15.98
N VAL A 635 -25.66 18.58 -16.74
CA VAL A 635 -25.59 17.29 -17.44
C VAL A 635 -24.52 17.32 -18.54
N ALA A 636 -24.44 18.40 -19.33
CA ALA A 636 -23.40 18.56 -20.35
C ALA A 636 -22.00 18.66 -19.74
N ALA A 637 -21.84 19.41 -18.65
CA ALA A 637 -20.59 19.49 -17.90
C ALA A 637 -20.18 18.11 -17.35
N ALA A 638 -21.14 17.32 -16.87
CA ALA A 638 -20.91 15.94 -16.43
C ALA A 638 -20.50 15.03 -17.60
N TYR A 639 -21.10 15.17 -18.78
CA TYR A 639 -20.69 14.44 -19.97
C TYR A 639 -19.27 14.76 -20.41
N LYS A 640 -18.88 16.05 -20.38
CA LYS A 640 -17.51 16.48 -20.65
C LYS A 640 -16.51 15.80 -19.71
N ARG A 641 -16.81 15.80 -18.40
CA ARG A 641 -15.98 15.16 -17.37
C ARG A 641 -15.97 13.64 -17.45
N LEU A 642 -17.09 13.01 -17.82
CA LEU A 642 -17.15 11.57 -18.07
C LEU A 642 -16.20 11.14 -19.19
N GLY A 643 -15.93 12.00 -20.18
CA GLY A 643 -14.88 11.80 -21.16
C GLY A 643 -13.51 11.51 -20.52
N ASP A 644 -13.10 12.34 -19.55
CA ASP A 644 -11.85 12.16 -18.82
C ASP A 644 -11.85 10.92 -17.91
N VAL A 645 -12.98 10.64 -17.24
CA VAL A 645 -13.12 9.45 -16.38
C VAL A 645 -13.00 8.16 -17.21
N TYR A 646 -13.68 8.09 -18.35
CA TYR A 646 -13.62 6.94 -19.25
C TYR A 646 -12.24 6.79 -19.89
N LYS A 647 -11.55 7.90 -20.21
CA LYS A 647 -10.15 7.89 -20.61
C LYS A 647 -9.26 7.24 -19.54
N GLY A 648 -9.41 7.64 -18.27
CA GLY A 648 -8.71 7.01 -17.13
C GLY A 648 -8.99 5.52 -16.98
N LYS A 649 -10.23 5.09 -17.25
CA LYS A 649 -10.64 3.66 -17.26
C LYS A 649 -10.28 2.92 -18.55
N ARG A 650 -9.65 3.58 -19.53
CA ARG A 650 -9.33 3.03 -20.86
C ARG A 650 -10.55 2.58 -21.68
N ASP A 651 -11.73 3.14 -21.42
CA ASP A 651 -12.96 2.89 -22.19
C ASP A 651 -13.20 4.06 -23.16
N TYR A 652 -12.34 4.16 -24.17
CA TYR A 652 -12.31 5.29 -25.12
C TYR A 652 -13.62 5.43 -25.89
N MET A 653 -14.30 4.32 -26.18
CA MET A 653 -15.59 4.32 -26.88
C MET A 653 -16.72 4.95 -26.06
N ARG A 654 -16.79 4.68 -24.75
CA ARG A 654 -17.76 5.39 -23.89
C ARG A 654 -17.33 6.83 -23.63
N GLY A 655 -16.03 7.09 -23.51
CA GLY A 655 -15.48 8.44 -23.37
C GLY A 655 -15.84 9.35 -24.54
N LYS A 656 -15.61 8.87 -25.77
CA LYS A 656 -16.02 9.56 -27.00
C LYS A 656 -17.52 9.83 -27.03
N ARG A 657 -18.36 8.82 -26.78
CA ARG A 657 -19.83 9.00 -26.74
C ARG A 657 -20.30 10.02 -25.71
N ALA A 658 -19.62 10.10 -24.56
CA ALA A 658 -19.92 11.11 -23.55
C ALA A 658 -19.55 12.52 -24.08
N LEU A 659 -18.37 12.69 -24.66
CA LEU A 659 -17.95 13.96 -25.25
C LEU A 659 -18.81 14.37 -26.44
N ASP A 660 -19.22 13.44 -27.32
CA ASP A 660 -20.11 13.73 -28.46
C ASP A 660 -21.44 14.35 -27.97
N ARG A 661 -21.99 13.87 -26.84
CA ARG A 661 -23.19 14.48 -26.22
C ARG A 661 -22.94 15.87 -25.65
N ALA A 662 -21.74 16.13 -25.14
CA ALA A 662 -21.38 17.47 -24.67
C ALA A 662 -21.20 18.43 -25.86
N VAL A 663 -20.58 17.98 -26.94
CA VAL A 663 -20.41 18.72 -28.22
C VAL A 663 -21.77 19.11 -28.79
N GLU A 664 -22.72 18.17 -28.89
CA GLU A 664 -24.08 18.43 -29.37
C GLU A 664 -24.76 19.53 -28.54
N PHE A 665 -24.73 19.40 -27.21
CA PHE A 665 -25.36 20.38 -26.32
C PHE A 665 -24.73 21.77 -26.41
N TYR A 666 -23.40 21.87 -26.34
CA TYR A 666 -22.73 23.18 -26.38
C TYR A 666 -22.79 23.82 -27.77
N GLY A 667 -22.80 23.02 -28.83
CA GLY A 667 -23.05 23.48 -30.19
C GLY A 667 -24.45 24.09 -30.37
N GLU A 668 -25.50 23.39 -29.92
CA GLU A 668 -26.88 23.91 -29.96
C GLU A 668 -27.07 25.19 -29.13
N LYS A 669 -26.35 25.32 -28.02
CA LYS A 669 -26.41 26.49 -27.14
C LYS A 669 -25.51 27.65 -27.58
N GLY A 670 -24.66 27.46 -28.58
CA GLY A 670 -23.69 28.46 -29.02
C GLY A 670 -22.63 28.79 -27.96
N ASN A 671 -22.31 27.86 -27.05
CA ASN A 671 -21.23 28.06 -26.07
C ASN A 671 -19.90 27.58 -26.67
N GLU A 672 -19.28 28.45 -27.46
CA GLU A 672 -18.09 28.16 -28.24
C GLU A 672 -16.87 27.78 -27.37
N LEU A 673 -16.71 28.41 -26.20
CA LEU A 673 -15.59 28.09 -25.30
C LEU A 673 -15.67 26.65 -24.79
N GLU A 674 -16.83 26.24 -24.27
CA GLU A 674 -17.06 24.88 -23.78
C GLU A 674 -17.02 23.84 -24.90
N LEU A 675 -17.48 24.21 -26.10
CA LEU A 675 -17.36 23.40 -27.30
C LEU A 675 -15.87 23.14 -27.64
N SER A 676 -15.03 24.17 -27.58
CA SER A 676 -13.58 24.03 -27.80
C SER A 676 -12.92 23.08 -26.79
N HIS A 677 -13.34 23.11 -25.52
CA HIS A 677 -12.84 22.18 -24.50
C HIS A 677 -13.23 20.74 -24.81
N CYS A 678 -14.43 20.52 -25.33
CA CYS A 678 -14.88 19.19 -25.75
C CYS A 678 -14.04 18.67 -26.91
N TYR A 679 -13.73 19.50 -27.91
CA TYR A 679 -12.84 19.13 -29.01
C TYR A 679 -11.41 18.84 -28.52
N ASN A 680 -10.85 19.64 -27.62
CA ASN A 680 -9.52 19.34 -27.04
C ASN A 680 -9.52 17.99 -26.28
N ASN A 681 -10.57 17.70 -25.51
CA ASN A 681 -10.71 16.42 -24.82
C ASN A 681 -10.93 15.24 -25.78
N LEU A 682 -11.66 15.45 -26.88
CA LEU A 682 -11.77 14.45 -27.95
C LEU A 682 -10.40 14.19 -28.58
N GLY A 683 -9.62 15.24 -28.84
CA GLY A 683 -8.24 15.14 -29.33
C GLY A 683 -7.39 14.22 -28.44
N ASN A 684 -7.47 14.39 -27.12
CA ASN A 684 -6.79 13.52 -26.16
C ASN A 684 -7.26 12.05 -26.25
N ILE A 685 -8.56 11.80 -26.41
CA ILE A 685 -9.09 10.43 -26.55
C ILE A 685 -8.63 9.79 -27.86
N PHE A 686 -8.69 10.52 -28.98
CA PHE A 686 -8.23 10.02 -30.27
C PHE A 686 -6.74 9.71 -30.26
N TRP A 687 -5.92 10.58 -29.66
CA TRP A 687 -4.48 10.34 -29.48
C TRP A 687 -4.26 9.03 -28.74
N ILE A 688 -4.81 8.88 -27.52
CA ILE A 688 -4.58 7.67 -26.71
C ILE A 688 -5.10 6.41 -27.41
N ASN A 689 -6.12 6.54 -28.27
CA ASN A 689 -6.64 5.45 -29.08
C ASN A 689 -5.83 5.17 -30.36
N GLY A 690 -4.71 5.88 -30.57
CA GLY A 690 -3.80 5.73 -31.73
C GLY A 690 -4.26 6.42 -33.01
N ASP A 691 -5.41 7.09 -33.00
CA ASP A 691 -5.91 7.86 -34.16
C ASP A 691 -5.33 9.27 -34.12
N LEU A 692 -4.07 9.38 -34.58
CA LEU A 692 -3.33 10.64 -34.59
C LEU A 692 -3.96 11.68 -35.53
N GLY A 693 -4.59 11.24 -36.62
CA GLY A 693 -5.28 12.12 -37.57
C GLY A 693 -6.56 12.72 -36.96
N GLY A 694 -7.37 11.88 -36.31
CA GLY A 694 -8.52 12.31 -35.54
C GLY A 694 -8.13 13.24 -34.39
N ALA A 695 -7.01 12.98 -33.72
CA ALA A 695 -6.48 13.85 -32.67
C ALA A 695 -6.15 15.26 -33.21
N ALA A 696 -5.40 15.33 -34.31
CA ALA A 696 -4.99 16.58 -34.95
C ALA A 696 -6.22 17.41 -35.37
N ALA A 697 -7.18 16.78 -36.04
CA ALA A 697 -8.40 17.46 -36.50
C ALA A 697 -9.21 18.06 -35.35
N ASN A 698 -9.26 17.39 -34.19
CA ASN A 698 -10.00 17.90 -33.03
C ASN A 698 -9.22 19.02 -32.30
N TYR A 699 -7.90 18.90 -32.13
CA TYR A 699 -7.10 20.00 -31.57
C TYR A 699 -7.14 21.24 -32.46
N GLU A 700 -7.08 21.09 -33.78
CA GLU A 700 -7.17 22.22 -34.72
C GLU A 700 -8.53 22.92 -34.65
N LYS A 701 -9.64 22.16 -34.56
CA LYS A 701 -10.97 22.74 -34.32
C LYS A 701 -11.03 23.52 -33.01
N ALA A 702 -10.48 22.97 -31.93
CA ALA A 702 -10.42 23.65 -30.64
C ALA A 702 -9.61 24.95 -30.74
N LEU A 703 -8.44 24.90 -31.39
CA LEU A 703 -7.51 26.03 -31.51
C LEU A 703 -8.10 27.19 -32.32
N VAL A 704 -8.84 26.91 -33.40
CA VAL A 704 -9.52 27.94 -34.20
C VAL A 704 -10.50 28.73 -33.33
N ILE A 705 -11.41 28.04 -32.64
CA ILE A 705 -12.39 28.66 -31.75
C ILE A 705 -11.71 29.46 -30.65
N GLN A 706 -10.67 28.89 -30.02
CA GLN A 706 -9.94 29.54 -28.94
C GLN A 706 -9.23 30.82 -29.40
N ARG A 707 -8.69 30.84 -30.62
CA ARG A 707 -8.07 32.04 -31.22
C ARG A 707 -9.10 33.11 -31.53
N GLU A 708 -10.26 32.74 -32.07
CA GLU A 708 -11.38 33.66 -32.33
C GLU A 708 -11.89 34.32 -31.03
N LEU A 709 -11.95 33.54 -29.94
CA LEU A 709 -12.36 34.03 -28.62
C LEU A 709 -11.25 34.77 -27.84
N GLY A 710 -10.01 34.76 -28.33
CA GLY A 710 -8.86 35.30 -27.59
C GLY A 710 -8.55 34.57 -26.28
N ALA A 711 -8.91 33.28 -26.19
CA ALA A 711 -8.77 32.45 -24.98
C ALA A 711 -7.33 31.98 -24.76
N MET A 712 -6.42 32.92 -24.42
CA MET A 712 -4.96 32.71 -24.39
C MET A 712 -4.52 31.46 -23.60
N ARG A 713 -5.14 31.18 -22.45
CA ARG A 713 -4.79 30.00 -21.62
C ARG A 713 -5.08 28.68 -22.34
N ASP A 714 -6.24 28.59 -22.99
CA ASP A 714 -6.67 27.41 -23.74
C ASP A 714 -5.84 27.23 -25.02
N ILE A 715 -5.54 28.33 -25.72
CA ILE A 715 -4.63 28.35 -26.89
C ILE A 715 -3.30 27.70 -26.52
N ALA A 716 -2.67 28.14 -25.43
CA ALA A 716 -1.38 27.63 -25.00
C ALA A 716 -1.42 26.13 -24.66
N SER A 717 -2.49 25.67 -23.98
CA SER A 717 -2.66 24.24 -23.68
C SER A 717 -2.82 23.40 -24.95
N THR A 718 -3.67 23.84 -25.89
CA THR A 718 -3.91 23.15 -27.16
C THR A 718 -2.65 23.13 -28.03
N LEU A 719 -1.89 24.23 -28.10
CA LEU A 719 -0.61 24.30 -28.81
C LEU A 719 0.43 23.33 -28.26
N SER A 720 0.50 23.17 -26.93
CA SER A 720 1.39 22.18 -26.29
C SER A 720 1.02 20.75 -26.71
N ASN A 721 -0.28 20.41 -26.68
CA ASN A 721 -0.75 19.08 -27.09
C ASN A 721 -0.50 18.84 -28.59
N LEU A 722 -0.81 19.82 -29.43
CA LEU A 722 -0.58 19.75 -30.87
C LEU A 722 0.92 19.67 -31.20
N GLY A 723 1.78 20.37 -30.45
CA GLY A 723 3.24 20.28 -30.56
C GLY A 723 3.73 18.85 -30.38
N SER A 724 3.34 18.21 -29.28
CA SER A 724 3.69 16.80 -29.03
C SER A 724 3.12 15.86 -30.10
N LEU A 725 1.88 16.08 -30.55
CA LEU A 725 1.25 15.28 -31.61
C LEU A 725 1.99 15.42 -32.96
N ARG A 726 2.38 16.65 -33.32
CA ARG A 726 3.12 16.95 -34.55
C ARG A 726 4.52 16.34 -34.52
N CYS A 727 5.20 16.36 -33.37
CA CYS A 727 6.46 15.64 -33.18
C CYS A 727 6.34 14.15 -33.56
N MET A 728 5.24 13.50 -33.15
CA MET A 728 5.00 12.09 -33.48
C MET A 728 4.63 11.87 -34.95
N LEU A 729 3.83 12.76 -35.55
CA LEU A 729 3.31 12.60 -36.91
C LEU A 729 4.31 12.97 -38.02
N HIS A 730 5.12 14.01 -37.79
CA HIS A 730 5.93 14.64 -38.85
C HIS A 730 7.36 14.94 -38.38
N GLY A 731 7.79 14.36 -37.26
CA GLY A 731 9.10 14.60 -36.67
C GLY A 731 9.15 15.86 -35.80
N TYR A 732 10.18 15.92 -34.95
CA TYR A 732 10.30 16.88 -33.86
C TYR A 732 10.38 18.35 -34.32
N ASP A 733 10.97 18.62 -35.49
CA ASP A 733 11.06 19.97 -36.07
C ASP A 733 9.70 20.63 -36.28
N SER A 734 8.66 19.83 -36.58
CA SER A 734 7.31 20.34 -36.82
C SER A 734 6.58 20.77 -35.54
N GLY A 735 6.93 20.19 -34.39
CA GLY A 735 6.29 20.48 -33.10
C GLY A 735 6.96 21.60 -32.30
N ILE A 736 8.27 21.80 -32.49
CA ILE A 736 9.08 22.84 -31.80
C ILE A 736 8.47 24.25 -31.92
N PRO A 737 8.02 24.74 -33.09
CA PRO A 737 7.40 26.06 -33.20
C PRO A 737 6.15 26.22 -32.32
N LEU A 738 5.34 25.18 -32.21
CA LEU A 738 4.11 25.18 -31.42
C LEU A 738 4.41 25.22 -29.91
N PHE A 739 5.44 24.50 -29.46
CA PHE A 739 5.91 24.60 -28.08
C PHE A 739 6.43 26.00 -27.76
N LYS A 740 7.21 26.61 -28.66
CA LYS A 740 7.74 27.97 -28.48
C LYS A 740 6.61 29.01 -28.40
N GLU A 741 5.62 28.93 -29.29
CA GLU A 741 4.43 29.79 -29.22
C GLU A 741 3.68 29.60 -27.89
N SER A 742 3.46 28.36 -27.46
CA SER A 742 2.84 28.07 -26.16
C SER A 742 3.63 28.62 -24.98
N ILE A 743 4.96 28.56 -25.02
CA ILE A 743 5.84 29.05 -23.94
C ILE A 743 5.69 30.56 -23.78
N GLU A 744 5.69 31.31 -24.88
CA GLU A 744 5.56 32.77 -24.83
C GLU A 744 4.21 33.19 -24.24
N ILE A 745 3.12 32.51 -24.60
CA ILE A 745 1.80 32.77 -24.01
C ILE A 745 1.81 32.41 -22.50
N LYS A 746 2.36 31.27 -22.11
CA LYS A 746 2.41 30.84 -20.69
C LYS A 746 3.26 31.77 -19.82
N LYS A 747 4.34 32.34 -20.36
CA LYS A 747 5.13 33.40 -19.70
C LYS A 747 4.28 34.65 -19.46
N GLN A 748 3.54 35.12 -20.47
CA GLN A 748 2.66 36.28 -20.34
C GLN A 748 1.56 36.08 -19.29
N LEU A 749 1.02 34.86 -19.21
CA LEU A 749 0.00 34.48 -18.23
C LEU A 749 0.55 34.18 -16.83
N ASN A 750 1.87 34.11 -16.67
CA ASN A 750 2.55 33.64 -15.45
C ASN A 750 2.05 32.24 -14.99
N ASP A 751 1.71 31.35 -15.93
CA ASP A 751 1.28 29.97 -15.65
C ASP A 751 2.51 29.07 -15.48
N LEU A 752 3.22 29.24 -14.36
CA LEU A 752 4.49 28.56 -14.08
C LEU A 752 4.43 27.02 -14.17
N PRO A 753 3.40 26.33 -13.62
CA PRO A 753 3.33 24.86 -13.72
C PRO A 753 3.22 24.37 -15.17
N GLU A 754 2.35 24.98 -15.97
CA GLU A 754 2.21 24.62 -17.39
C GLU A 754 3.44 25.01 -18.22
N LEU A 755 4.10 26.11 -17.85
CA LEU A 755 5.35 26.56 -18.47
C LEU A 755 6.46 25.52 -18.27
N ALA A 756 6.66 25.04 -17.04
CA ALA A 756 7.65 24.01 -16.73
C ALA A 756 7.40 22.73 -17.54
N ARG A 757 6.15 22.27 -17.61
CA ARG A 757 5.78 21.09 -18.41
C ARG A 757 6.08 21.26 -19.89
N THR A 758 5.85 22.45 -20.43
CA THR A 758 6.14 22.73 -21.85
C THR A 758 7.64 22.79 -22.12
N TYR A 759 8.43 23.36 -21.22
CA TYR A 759 9.89 23.30 -21.30
C TYR A 759 10.41 21.87 -21.26
N ASN A 760 9.86 21.02 -20.39
CA ASN A 760 10.24 19.61 -20.34
C ASN A 760 9.93 18.90 -21.67
N ASN A 761 8.74 19.10 -22.24
CA ASN A 761 8.37 18.51 -23.54
C ASN A 761 9.28 19.01 -24.68
N LEU A 762 9.61 20.31 -24.69
CA LEU A 762 10.53 20.89 -25.66
C LEU A 762 11.95 20.35 -25.49
N ALA A 763 12.41 20.15 -24.24
CA ALA A 763 13.69 19.53 -23.95
C ALA A 763 13.77 18.09 -24.48
N VAL A 764 12.70 17.31 -24.37
CA VAL A 764 12.61 15.97 -24.97
C VAL A 764 12.66 16.03 -26.50
N ALA A 765 12.00 17.00 -27.13
CA ALA A 765 12.08 17.17 -28.57
C ALA A 765 13.52 17.45 -29.05
N TYR A 766 14.23 18.35 -28.36
CA TYR A 766 15.64 18.62 -28.66
C TYR A 766 16.56 17.45 -28.31
N PHE A 767 16.25 16.67 -27.27
CA PHE A 767 16.98 15.46 -26.93
C PHE A 767 16.91 14.42 -28.06
N GLU A 768 15.73 14.21 -28.65
CA GLU A 768 15.53 13.25 -29.74
C GLU A 768 16.14 13.73 -31.08
N LEU A 769 16.33 15.04 -31.25
CA LEU A 769 17.12 15.65 -32.34
C LEU A 769 18.63 15.64 -32.08
N ASP A 770 19.09 15.09 -30.95
CA ASP A 770 20.49 15.08 -30.51
C ASP A 770 21.10 16.48 -30.24
N GLU A 771 20.26 17.51 -30.09
CA GLU A 771 20.66 18.85 -29.66
C GLU A 771 20.82 18.90 -28.12
N LEU A 772 21.79 18.14 -27.59
CA LEU A 772 21.92 17.87 -26.16
C LEU A 772 22.19 19.12 -25.31
N ALA A 773 22.82 20.15 -25.88
CA ALA A 773 23.07 21.41 -25.17
C ALA A 773 21.75 22.17 -24.93
N THR A 774 20.97 22.36 -25.99
CA THR A 774 19.67 23.03 -25.95
C THR A 774 18.65 22.25 -25.13
N SER A 775 18.66 20.91 -25.22
CA SER A 775 17.86 20.04 -24.35
C SER A 775 18.16 20.30 -22.86
N HIS A 776 19.44 20.39 -22.48
CA HIS A 776 19.85 20.68 -21.11
C HIS A 776 19.32 22.03 -20.59
N GLU A 777 19.41 23.07 -21.42
CA GLU A 777 18.95 24.43 -21.05
C GLU A 777 17.46 24.44 -20.71
N TYR A 778 16.62 23.88 -21.58
CA TYR A 778 15.17 23.82 -21.34
C TYR A 778 14.81 22.88 -20.18
N LEU A 779 15.53 21.77 -20.02
CA LEU A 779 15.31 20.86 -18.90
C LEU A 779 15.66 21.54 -17.57
N MET A 780 16.70 22.37 -17.53
CA MET A 780 17.06 23.17 -16.36
C MET A 780 15.99 24.22 -16.05
N GLN A 781 15.47 24.92 -17.05
CA GLN A 781 14.36 25.85 -16.87
C GLN A 781 13.12 25.17 -16.28
N SER A 782 12.76 23.98 -16.77
CA SER A 782 11.67 23.19 -16.17
C SER A 782 11.97 22.81 -14.72
N PHE A 783 13.18 22.32 -14.44
CA PHE A 783 13.59 21.87 -13.12
C PHE A 783 13.58 22.99 -12.08
N GLU A 784 14.12 24.16 -12.42
CA GLU A 784 14.14 25.33 -11.53
C GLU A 784 12.72 25.78 -11.14
N ILE A 785 11.79 25.79 -12.11
CA ILE A 785 10.39 26.13 -11.84
C ILE A 785 9.75 25.08 -10.93
N ASN A 786 9.87 23.80 -11.28
CA ASN A 786 9.29 22.71 -10.49
C ASN A 786 9.87 22.64 -9.06
N GLN A 787 11.15 22.96 -8.90
CA GLN A 787 11.79 23.04 -7.59
C GLN A 787 11.24 24.21 -6.77
N ARG A 788 11.07 25.40 -7.36
CA ARG A 788 10.45 26.56 -6.70
C ARG A 788 9.00 26.29 -6.29
N LEU A 789 8.26 25.54 -7.11
CA LEU A 789 6.88 25.16 -6.84
C LEU A 789 6.75 24.01 -5.83
N GLY A 790 7.85 23.31 -5.49
CA GLY A 790 7.78 22.09 -4.67
C GLY A 790 7.02 20.95 -5.36
N ALA A 791 6.96 20.94 -6.69
CA ALA A 791 6.19 19.98 -7.48
C ALA A 791 6.91 18.62 -7.56
N VAL A 792 6.83 17.83 -6.48
CA VAL A 792 7.54 16.54 -6.31
C VAL A 792 7.31 15.60 -7.50
N SER A 793 6.06 15.37 -7.90
CA SER A 793 5.77 14.46 -9.02
C SER A 793 6.32 14.94 -10.37
N GLU A 794 6.35 16.25 -10.62
CA GLU A 794 6.90 16.81 -11.87
C GLU A 794 8.44 16.74 -11.90
N LEU A 795 9.08 16.90 -10.73
CA LEU A 795 10.52 16.73 -10.58
C LEU A 795 10.99 15.31 -10.95
N HIS A 796 10.16 14.28 -10.75
CA HIS A 796 10.50 12.92 -11.19
C HIS A 796 10.80 12.84 -12.69
N TYR A 797 10.01 13.52 -13.53
CA TYR A 797 10.26 13.56 -14.98
C TYR A 797 11.54 14.32 -15.31
N ASN A 798 11.84 15.40 -14.57
CA ASN A 798 13.10 16.12 -14.75
C ASN A 798 14.30 15.23 -14.41
N TYR A 799 14.27 14.49 -13.28
CA TYR A 799 15.34 13.57 -12.91
C TYR A 799 15.55 12.46 -13.93
N ASP A 800 14.46 11.85 -14.42
CA ASP A 800 14.54 10.78 -15.42
C ASP A 800 15.12 11.31 -16.74
N ASN A 801 14.67 12.48 -17.20
CA ASN A 801 15.19 13.12 -18.40
C ASN A 801 16.66 13.57 -18.27
N PHE A 802 17.07 14.09 -17.11
CA PHE A 802 18.46 14.48 -16.88
C PHE A 802 19.38 13.27 -16.86
N HIS A 803 18.93 12.15 -16.29
CA HIS A 803 19.73 10.94 -16.30
C HIS A 803 19.95 10.44 -17.74
N GLU A 804 18.90 10.38 -18.56
CA GLU A 804 19.01 9.91 -19.95
C GLU A 804 19.87 10.86 -20.79
N LEU A 805 19.76 12.17 -20.55
CA LEU A 805 20.62 13.19 -21.17
C LEU A 805 22.10 12.99 -20.80
N GLU A 806 22.41 12.75 -19.53
CA GLU A 806 23.80 12.54 -19.09
C GLU A 806 24.33 11.16 -19.52
N LEU A 807 23.47 10.13 -19.61
CA LEU A 807 23.82 8.86 -20.25
C LEU A 807 24.20 9.08 -21.72
N ARG A 808 23.43 9.88 -22.45
CA ARG A 808 23.67 10.20 -23.85
C ARG A 808 25.01 10.92 -24.07
N ARG A 809 25.41 11.76 -23.11
CA ARG A 809 26.72 12.43 -23.08
C ARG A 809 27.88 11.52 -22.61
N GLY A 810 27.61 10.31 -22.14
CA GLY A 810 28.59 9.42 -21.52
C GLY A 810 28.98 9.79 -20.08
N ASN A 811 28.26 10.71 -19.44
CA ASN A 811 28.52 11.21 -18.09
C ASN A 811 27.87 10.33 -17.01
N TYR A 812 28.29 9.08 -16.87
CA TYR A 812 27.67 8.11 -15.94
C TYR A 812 27.68 8.52 -14.46
N SER A 813 28.63 9.35 -14.02
CA SER A 813 28.63 9.87 -12.64
C SER A 813 27.42 10.76 -12.41
N LYS A 814 27.24 11.77 -13.27
CA LYS A 814 26.12 12.71 -13.22
C LYS A 814 24.79 12.00 -13.44
N ALA A 815 24.73 11.04 -14.38
CA ALA A 815 23.53 10.23 -14.57
C ALA A 815 23.13 9.50 -13.27
N ARG A 816 24.10 8.93 -12.53
CA ARG A 816 23.83 8.29 -11.24
C ARG A 816 23.38 9.30 -10.18
N GLU A 817 24.02 10.47 -10.12
CA GLU A 817 23.65 11.53 -9.17
C GLU A 817 22.18 11.92 -9.37
N TRP A 818 21.76 12.15 -10.62
CA TRP A 818 20.35 12.44 -10.94
C TRP A 818 19.40 11.30 -10.57
N LEU A 819 19.77 10.05 -10.83
CA LEU A 819 18.96 8.89 -10.42
C LEU A 819 18.85 8.74 -8.90
N ILE A 820 19.91 9.05 -8.16
CA ILE A 820 19.91 9.00 -6.68
C ILE A 820 19.05 10.13 -6.12
N GLU A 821 19.14 11.34 -6.66
CA GLU A 821 18.29 12.46 -6.25
C GLU A 821 16.81 12.19 -6.60
N GLY A 822 16.53 11.63 -7.78
CA GLY A 822 15.19 11.15 -8.14
C GLY A 822 14.67 10.08 -7.19
N LEU A 823 15.53 9.13 -6.80
CA LEU A 823 15.18 8.10 -5.81
C LEU A 823 14.84 8.70 -4.44
N LYS A 824 15.64 9.65 -3.95
CA LYS A 824 15.39 10.37 -2.69
C LYS A 824 14.11 11.19 -2.76
N ASN A 825 13.85 11.85 -3.87
CA ASN A 825 12.64 12.63 -4.10
C ASN A 825 11.39 11.72 -4.09
N SER A 826 11.49 10.56 -4.75
CA SER A 826 10.42 9.56 -4.78
C SER A 826 10.11 8.91 -3.43
N ALA A 827 10.97 9.05 -2.42
CA ALA A 827 10.69 8.59 -1.06
C ALA A 827 9.68 9.48 -0.31
N ARG A 828 9.38 10.68 -0.85
CA ARG A 828 8.41 11.63 -0.30
C ARG A 828 6.96 11.30 -0.70
N GLU A 829 6.75 10.38 -1.63
CA GLU A 829 5.43 9.95 -2.11
C GLU A 829 5.32 8.42 -2.14
N ALA A 830 4.10 7.88 -1.93
CA ALA A 830 3.83 6.43 -1.97
C ALA A 830 3.64 5.90 -3.40
N HIS A 831 4.63 6.08 -4.29
CA HIS A 831 4.45 5.93 -5.75
C HIS A 831 5.41 4.96 -6.49
N SER A 832 4.96 4.54 -7.69
CA SER A 832 5.64 3.64 -8.63
C SER A 832 6.95 4.19 -9.21
N ALA A 833 7.13 5.52 -9.21
CA ALA A 833 8.34 6.20 -9.70
C ALA A 833 9.62 5.66 -9.03
N ARG A 834 9.55 5.28 -7.76
CA ARG A 834 10.66 4.69 -7.01
C ARG A 834 11.18 3.40 -7.65
N GLY A 835 10.29 2.54 -8.14
CA GLY A 835 10.65 1.33 -8.88
C GLY A 835 11.38 1.64 -10.19
N GLY A 836 10.92 2.67 -10.90
CA GLY A 836 11.57 3.19 -12.11
C GLY A 836 13.02 3.59 -11.86
N PHE A 837 13.29 4.45 -10.88
CA PHE A 837 14.65 4.90 -10.56
C PHE A 837 15.59 3.76 -10.15
N ILE A 838 15.10 2.78 -9.38
CA ILE A 838 15.89 1.59 -9.01
C ILE A 838 16.25 0.77 -10.24
N THR A 839 15.30 0.62 -11.17
CA THR A 839 15.52 -0.10 -12.43
C THR A 839 16.54 0.61 -13.32
N SER A 840 16.46 1.93 -13.44
CA SER A 840 17.44 2.73 -14.20
C SER A 840 18.83 2.69 -13.54
N LEU A 841 18.91 2.69 -12.20
CA LEU A 841 20.17 2.49 -11.47
C LEU A 841 20.75 1.09 -11.70
N ALA A 842 19.90 0.07 -11.81
CA ALA A 842 20.33 -1.28 -12.14
C ALA A 842 20.89 -1.34 -13.57
N ALA A 843 20.17 -0.77 -14.54
CA ALA A 843 20.61 -0.67 -15.93
C ALA A 843 21.97 0.04 -16.05
N LEU A 844 22.14 1.18 -15.37
CA LEU A 844 23.42 1.87 -15.30
C LEU A 844 24.52 1.01 -14.66
N SER A 845 24.21 0.28 -13.58
CA SER A 845 25.17 -0.60 -12.92
C SER A 845 25.61 -1.77 -13.81
N ILE A 846 24.72 -2.27 -14.68
CA ILE A 846 25.05 -3.27 -15.71
C ILE A 846 26.04 -2.70 -16.72
N LEU A 847 25.78 -1.48 -17.24
CA LEU A 847 26.68 -0.82 -18.18
C LEU A 847 28.09 -0.63 -17.62
N GLU A 848 28.19 -0.33 -16.31
CA GLU A 848 29.47 -0.17 -15.61
C GLU A 848 30.14 -1.49 -15.19
N GLY A 849 29.51 -2.63 -15.44
CA GLY A 849 30.02 -3.95 -15.03
C GLY A 849 29.94 -4.23 -13.53
N ARG A 850 29.18 -3.45 -12.75
CA ARG A 850 28.97 -3.64 -11.30
C ARG A 850 27.84 -4.66 -11.05
N TYR A 851 28.07 -5.91 -11.47
CA TYR A 851 27.03 -6.94 -11.51
C TYR A 851 26.44 -7.30 -10.13
N ALA A 852 27.22 -7.23 -9.05
CA ALA A 852 26.73 -7.44 -7.69
C ALA A 852 25.68 -6.39 -7.32
N LYS A 853 25.99 -5.12 -7.59
CA LYS A 853 25.10 -3.99 -7.33
C LYS A 853 23.86 -4.04 -8.23
N ALA A 854 24.03 -4.36 -9.51
CA ALA A 854 22.92 -4.52 -10.44
C ALA A 854 21.94 -5.61 -9.98
N GLY A 855 22.44 -6.77 -9.55
CA GLY A 855 21.60 -7.87 -9.04
C GLY A 855 20.82 -7.48 -7.78
N ALA A 856 21.45 -6.77 -6.84
CA ALA A 856 20.79 -6.26 -5.63
C ALA A 856 19.68 -5.26 -5.96
N LEU A 857 19.93 -4.32 -6.87
CA LEU A 857 18.95 -3.33 -7.32
C LEU A 857 17.78 -3.99 -8.05
N LEU A 858 18.04 -4.99 -8.91
CA LEU A 858 16.99 -5.75 -9.60
C LEU A 858 16.10 -6.50 -8.61
N ALA A 859 16.68 -7.16 -7.61
CA ALA A 859 15.90 -7.82 -6.54
C ALA A 859 15.03 -6.81 -5.76
N ALA A 860 15.57 -5.63 -5.45
CA ALA A 860 14.83 -4.55 -4.78
C ALA A 860 13.71 -3.95 -5.64
N ALA A 861 13.87 -3.92 -6.98
CA ALA A 861 12.83 -3.52 -7.92
C ALA A 861 11.72 -4.60 -8.00
N ARG A 862 12.09 -5.88 -8.07
CA ARG A 862 11.15 -7.01 -8.14
C ARG A 862 10.24 -7.09 -6.92
N ALA A 863 10.80 -6.93 -5.71
CA ALA A 863 10.02 -6.91 -4.47
C ALA A 863 8.99 -5.75 -4.40
N ARG A 864 9.20 -4.68 -5.19
CA ARG A 864 8.24 -3.58 -5.33
C ARG A 864 7.19 -3.88 -6.40
N GLU A 865 7.57 -4.54 -7.49
CA GLU A 865 6.63 -4.95 -8.55
C GLU A 865 5.49 -5.81 -7.99
N GLU A 866 5.78 -6.73 -7.07
CA GLU A 866 4.76 -7.55 -6.40
C GLU A 866 3.71 -6.74 -5.64
N LYS A 867 4.02 -5.48 -5.30
CA LYS A 867 3.16 -4.57 -4.54
C LYS A 867 2.48 -3.51 -5.40
N VAL A 868 2.87 -3.36 -6.68
CA VAL A 868 2.44 -2.25 -7.54
C VAL A 868 1.96 -2.78 -8.89
N THR A 869 0.74 -2.42 -9.30
CA THR A 869 0.16 -2.81 -10.60
C THR A 869 0.53 -1.85 -11.74
N ASP A 870 1.83 -1.62 -11.95
CA ASP A 870 2.35 -0.74 -13.02
C ASP A 870 3.00 -1.55 -14.14
N ARG A 871 2.30 -1.64 -15.29
CA ARG A 871 2.76 -2.41 -16.45
C ARG A 871 3.97 -1.78 -17.15
N GLN A 872 4.13 -0.45 -17.14
CA GLN A 872 5.29 0.20 -17.75
C GLN A 872 6.55 -0.06 -16.91
N PHE A 873 6.40 -0.04 -15.59
CA PHE A 873 7.45 -0.46 -14.68
C PHE A 873 7.85 -1.92 -14.90
N SER A 874 6.88 -2.85 -14.95
CA SER A 874 7.13 -4.27 -15.23
C SER A 874 7.84 -4.51 -16.57
N MET A 875 7.42 -3.79 -17.63
CA MET A 875 8.06 -3.84 -18.94
C MET A 875 9.54 -3.47 -18.87
N ARG A 876 9.86 -2.32 -18.26
CA ARG A 876 11.24 -1.84 -18.11
C ARG A 876 12.06 -2.79 -17.26
N LEU A 877 11.51 -3.30 -16.16
CA LEU A 877 12.20 -4.23 -15.26
C LEU A 877 12.54 -5.55 -15.97
N ALA A 878 11.62 -6.12 -16.74
CA ALA A 878 11.87 -7.33 -17.53
C ALA A 878 12.97 -7.10 -18.58
N GLY A 879 12.95 -5.96 -19.27
CA GLY A 879 14.02 -5.58 -20.21
C GLY A 879 15.39 -5.49 -19.55
N THR A 880 15.48 -4.89 -18.36
CA THR A 880 16.74 -4.77 -17.61
C THR A 880 17.23 -6.12 -17.05
N TYR A 881 16.31 -7.00 -16.62
CA TYR A 881 16.68 -8.38 -16.26
C TYR A 881 17.25 -9.15 -17.45
N SER A 882 16.65 -8.98 -18.63
CA SER A 882 17.18 -9.58 -19.85
C SER A 882 18.61 -9.11 -20.14
N ASP A 883 18.87 -7.80 -20.06
CA ASP A 883 20.22 -7.24 -20.24
C ASP A 883 21.20 -7.80 -19.19
N TYR A 884 20.77 -7.92 -17.93
CA TYR A 884 21.59 -8.48 -16.84
C TYR A 884 22.04 -9.90 -17.16
N TYR A 885 21.09 -10.79 -17.47
CA TYR A 885 21.41 -12.19 -17.76
C TYR A 885 22.16 -12.37 -19.08
N TYR A 886 21.89 -11.54 -20.10
CA TYR A 886 22.64 -11.55 -21.35
C TYR A 886 24.13 -11.28 -21.12
N ASN A 887 24.46 -10.25 -20.32
CA ASN A 887 25.84 -9.92 -19.98
C ASN A 887 26.52 -11.01 -19.13
N LEU A 888 25.76 -11.70 -18.28
CA LEU A 888 26.23 -12.85 -17.51
C LEU A 888 26.32 -14.17 -18.30
N GLN A 889 25.96 -14.16 -19.58
CA GLN A 889 25.90 -15.32 -20.49
C GLN A 889 24.86 -16.39 -20.10
N ASP A 890 23.88 -16.03 -19.26
CA ASP A 890 22.71 -16.88 -19.00
C ASP A 890 21.63 -16.58 -20.06
N TYR A 891 21.89 -17.01 -21.29
CA TYR A 891 21.04 -16.67 -22.42
C TYR A 891 19.63 -17.26 -22.33
N GLY A 892 19.43 -18.33 -21.56
CA GLY A 892 18.10 -18.90 -21.29
C GLY A 892 17.23 -17.91 -20.54
N HIS A 893 17.68 -17.46 -19.37
CA HIS A 893 16.96 -16.43 -18.60
C HIS A 893 16.86 -15.11 -19.38
N ALA A 894 17.93 -14.71 -20.09
CA ALA A 894 17.88 -13.51 -20.91
C ALA A 894 16.74 -13.56 -21.95
N TYR A 895 16.53 -14.73 -22.57
CA TYR A 895 15.47 -14.97 -23.55
C TYR A 895 14.08 -14.94 -22.91
N ASP A 896 13.89 -15.57 -21.75
CA ASP A 896 12.60 -15.58 -21.07
C ASP A 896 12.16 -14.16 -20.65
N TYR A 897 13.11 -13.37 -20.12
CA TYR A 897 12.85 -12.00 -19.73
C TYR A 897 12.62 -11.06 -20.92
N ILE A 898 13.34 -11.25 -22.05
CA ILE A 898 13.10 -10.40 -23.23
C ILE A 898 11.72 -10.67 -23.83
N GLN A 899 11.27 -11.93 -23.85
CA GLN A 899 9.93 -12.27 -24.31
C GLN A 899 8.86 -11.65 -23.42
N THR A 900 9.06 -11.71 -22.10
CA THR A 900 8.18 -11.03 -21.14
C THR A 900 8.11 -9.52 -21.40
N ALA A 901 9.25 -8.87 -21.67
CA ALA A 901 9.30 -7.44 -21.99
C ALA A 901 8.59 -7.10 -23.31
N ILE A 902 8.75 -7.95 -24.34
CA ILE A 902 8.06 -7.84 -25.64
C ILE A 902 6.54 -7.94 -25.47
N GLU A 903 6.06 -8.93 -24.71
CA GLU A 903 4.64 -9.09 -24.43
C GLU A 903 4.05 -7.86 -23.74
N TYR A 904 4.77 -7.30 -22.76
CA TYR A 904 4.34 -6.06 -22.11
C TYR A 904 4.30 -4.91 -23.11
N ALA A 905 5.33 -4.71 -23.92
CA ALA A 905 5.38 -3.65 -24.91
C ALA A 905 4.19 -3.72 -25.89
N GLN A 906 3.83 -4.92 -26.35
CA GLN A 906 2.66 -5.16 -27.19
C GLN A 906 1.35 -4.86 -26.46
N LYS A 907 1.19 -5.35 -25.22
CA LYS A 907 -0.03 -5.13 -24.41
C LYS A 907 -0.23 -3.67 -24.04
N ILE A 908 0.85 -2.90 -23.92
CA ILE A 908 0.80 -1.46 -23.59
C ILE A 908 0.64 -0.63 -24.88
N GLY A 909 1.11 -1.11 -26.02
CA GLY A 909 1.10 -0.38 -27.29
C GLY A 909 2.29 0.58 -27.40
N GLU A 910 3.48 0.17 -26.95
CA GLU A 910 4.72 0.96 -26.98
C GLU A 910 5.65 0.49 -28.12
N PRO A 911 5.46 0.98 -29.37
CA PRO A 911 6.18 0.47 -30.54
C PRO A 911 7.71 0.71 -30.46
N LYS A 912 8.15 1.81 -29.84
CA LYS A 912 9.58 2.11 -29.64
C LYS A 912 10.24 1.04 -28.77
N SER A 913 9.66 0.73 -27.60
CA SER A 913 10.18 -0.32 -26.71
C SER A 913 10.09 -1.70 -27.34
N TYR A 914 9.00 -2.00 -28.05
CA TYR A 914 8.84 -3.26 -28.78
C TYR A 914 9.98 -3.51 -29.77
N ALA A 915 10.28 -2.53 -30.63
CA ALA A 915 11.39 -2.62 -31.58
C ALA A 915 12.75 -2.80 -30.89
N ILE A 916 13.02 -2.04 -29.81
CA ILE A 916 14.25 -2.16 -29.02
C ILE A 916 14.39 -3.59 -28.46
N PHE A 917 13.31 -4.17 -27.93
CA PHE A 917 13.36 -5.51 -27.37
C PHE A 917 13.50 -6.59 -28.44
N LEU A 918 12.94 -6.41 -29.64
CA LEU A 918 13.20 -7.30 -30.78
C LEU A 918 14.67 -7.28 -31.21
N ILE A 919 15.29 -6.09 -31.29
CA ILE A 919 16.72 -5.96 -31.58
C ILE A 919 17.56 -6.72 -30.52
N ARG A 920 17.21 -6.57 -29.24
CA ARG A 920 17.87 -7.30 -28.14
C ARG A 920 17.62 -8.81 -28.21
N ARG A 921 16.41 -9.23 -28.59
CA ARG A 921 16.07 -10.65 -28.80
C ARG A 921 16.94 -11.25 -29.89
N ALA A 922 17.13 -10.57 -31.01
CA ALA A 922 18.00 -11.02 -32.10
C ALA A 922 19.46 -11.24 -31.64
N ARG A 923 19.98 -10.39 -30.75
CA ARG A 923 21.31 -10.58 -30.13
C ARG A 923 21.38 -11.86 -29.29
N ILE A 924 20.34 -12.13 -28.51
CA ILE A 924 20.23 -13.35 -27.69
C ILE A 924 20.11 -14.59 -28.60
N GLU A 925 19.23 -14.55 -29.61
CA GLU A 925 19.02 -15.62 -30.60
C GLU A 925 20.32 -16.01 -31.31
N ARG A 926 21.13 -15.01 -31.69
CA ARG A 926 22.46 -15.22 -32.26
C ARG A 926 23.41 -15.88 -31.26
N ALA A 927 23.41 -15.44 -30.00
CA ALA A 927 24.28 -16.02 -28.96
C ALA A 927 23.98 -17.49 -28.66
N ILE A 928 22.71 -17.90 -28.78
CA ILE A 928 22.28 -19.31 -28.66
C ILE A 928 22.30 -20.07 -29.99
N SER A 929 22.84 -19.47 -31.06
CA SER A 929 23.01 -20.10 -32.39
C SER A 929 21.71 -20.53 -33.06
N ARG A 930 20.65 -19.70 -32.98
CA ARG A 930 19.42 -19.88 -33.77
C ARG A 930 19.69 -19.79 -35.29
N PRO A 931 18.83 -20.39 -36.13
CA PRO A 931 18.93 -20.25 -37.58
C PRO A 931 18.96 -18.79 -38.03
N VAL A 932 19.80 -18.46 -39.01
CA VAL A 932 19.99 -17.09 -39.52
C VAL A 932 18.68 -16.48 -40.03
N ASP A 933 17.82 -17.28 -40.67
CA ASP A 933 16.54 -16.82 -41.20
C ASP A 933 15.58 -16.38 -40.08
N GLU A 934 15.58 -17.07 -38.93
CA GLU A 934 14.78 -16.68 -37.75
C GLU A 934 15.27 -15.35 -37.18
N ILE A 935 16.60 -15.17 -37.06
CA ILE A 935 17.20 -13.93 -36.56
C ILE A 935 16.90 -12.76 -37.52
N ARG A 936 17.02 -12.99 -38.84
CA ARG A 936 16.71 -11.99 -39.87
C ARG A 936 15.23 -11.61 -39.84
N ALA A 937 14.33 -12.55 -39.60
CA ALA A 937 12.91 -12.27 -39.42
C ALA A 937 12.64 -11.40 -38.18
N THR A 938 13.32 -11.68 -37.04
CA THR A 938 13.24 -10.84 -35.84
C THR A 938 13.70 -9.41 -36.11
N LEU A 939 14.81 -9.21 -36.82
CA LEU A 939 15.31 -7.88 -37.17
C LEU A 939 14.40 -7.15 -38.16
N ALA A 940 13.83 -7.86 -39.14
CA ALA A 940 12.88 -7.28 -40.10
C ALA A 940 11.58 -6.79 -39.42
N ASP A 941 11.10 -7.49 -38.40
CA ASP A 941 9.96 -7.05 -37.60
C ASP A 941 10.26 -5.75 -36.82
N ALA A 942 11.46 -5.65 -36.25
CA ALA A 942 11.94 -4.42 -35.64
C ALA A 942 12.05 -3.27 -36.66
N GLU A 943 12.59 -3.54 -37.85
CA GLU A 943 12.72 -2.58 -38.94
C GLU A 943 11.37 -2.02 -39.40
N ASN A 944 10.40 -2.90 -39.63
CA ASN A 944 9.04 -2.51 -40.01
C ASN A 944 8.38 -1.64 -38.93
N THR A 945 8.58 -1.99 -37.66
CA THR A 945 8.08 -1.18 -36.54
C THR A 945 8.71 0.22 -36.55
N LEU A 946 10.04 0.30 -36.69
CA LEU A 946 10.78 1.56 -36.69
C LEU A 946 10.53 2.43 -37.93
N ALA A 947 10.15 1.85 -39.06
CA ALA A 947 9.86 2.61 -40.29
C ALA A 947 8.75 3.65 -40.09
N SER A 948 7.80 3.36 -39.21
CA SER A 948 6.68 4.24 -38.85
C SER A 948 7.02 5.30 -37.78
N LEU A 949 8.20 5.24 -37.17
CA LEU A 949 8.60 6.12 -36.06
C LEU A 949 9.56 7.24 -36.52
N PRO A 950 9.40 8.46 -35.96
CA PRO A 950 10.25 9.61 -36.29
C PRO A 950 11.67 9.53 -35.69
N GLY A 951 11.91 8.57 -34.78
CA GLY A 951 13.20 8.40 -34.10
C GLY A 951 14.30 7.86 -35.03
N LYS A 952 15.46 8.51 -35.00
CA LYS A 952 16.66 8.04 -35.73
C LYS A 952 17.46 7.01 -34.90
N ARG A 953 17.50 7.09 -33.57
CA ARG A 953 18.39 6.30 -32.69
C ARG A 953 18.26 4.79 -32.89
N GLU A 954 17.06 4.25 -32.76
CA GLU A 954 16.83 2.80 -32.77
C GLU A 954 17.15 2.17 -34.13
N LYS A 955 17.02 2.96 -35.21
CA LYS A 955 17.39 2.54 -36.57
C LYS A 955 18.90 2.27 -36.68
N HIS A 956 19.74 3.00 -35.95
CA HIS A 956 21.19 2.75 -35.96
C HIS A 956 21.58 1.48 -35.20
N GLU A 957 20.97 1.25 -34.03
CA GLU A 957 21.19 0.00 -33.28
C GLU A 957 20.81 -1.21 -34.14
N LEU A 958 19.68 -1.10 -34.85
CA LEU A 958 19.24 -2.10 -35.83
C LEU A 958 20.28 -2.30 -36.96
N ILE A 959 20.81 -1.23 -37.56
CA ILE A 959 21.84 -1.29 -38.60
C ILE A 959 23.10 -2.03 -38.09
N LEU A 960 23.58 -1.71 -36.88
CA LEU A 960 24.75 -2.39 -36.31
C LEU A 960 24.49 -3.88 -36.03
N ASP A 961 23.27 -4.25 -35.63
CA ASP A 961 22.89 -5.65 -35.41
C ASP A 961 22.78 -6.44 -36.72
N TYR A 962 22.29 -5.82 -37.80
CA TYR A 962 22.38 -6.40 -39.15
C TYR A 962 23.84 -6.59 -39.59
N ALA A 963 24.69 -5.58 -39.38
CA ALA A 963 26.13 -5.69 -39.70
C ALA A 963 26.81 -6.83 -38.90
N GLU A 964 26.47 -7.00 -37.62
CA GLU A 964 26.97 -8.11 -36.81
C GLU A 964 26.50 -9.48 -37.31
N LEU A 965 25.24 -9.61 -37.72
CA LEU A 965 24.71 -10.84 -38.29
C LEU A 965 25.40 -11.18 -39.63
N ALA A 966 25.60 -10.20 -40.49
CA ALA A 966 26.30 -10.34 -41.75
C ALA A 966 27.79 -10.75 -41.54
N LEU A 967 28.47 -10.14 -40.57
CA LEU A 967 29.84 -10.54 -40.18
C LEU A 967 29.91 -11.99 -39.69
N ALA A 968 28.91 -12.44 -38.91
CA ALA A 968 28.84 -13.80 -38.38
C ALA A 968 28.60 -14.85 -39.47
N THR A 969 27.87 -14.49 -40.52
CA THR A 969 27.55 -15.36 -41.67
C THR A 969 28.56 -15.28 -42.81
N GLY A 970 29.47 -14.31 -42.77
CA GLY A 970 30.51 -14.11 -43.78
C GLY A 970 30.07 -13.29 -45.00
N ASP A 971 28.92 -12.63 -44.93
CA ASP A 971 28.39 -11.76 -45.99
C ASP A 971 29.05 -10.38 -45.93
N VAL A 972 30.28 -10.29 -46.46
CA VAL A 972 31.10 -9.08 -46.44
C VAL A 972 30.41 -7.90 -47.13
N GLY A 973 29.65 -8.14 -48.20
CA GLY A 973 28.95 -7.10 -48.95
C GLY A 973 27.85 -6.43 -48.15
N GLU A 974 27.03 -7.22 -47.45
CA GLU A 974 25.99 -6.68 -46.56
C GLU A 974 26.61 -5.89 -45.40
N VAL A 975 27.72 -6.35 -44.82
CA VAL A 975 28.43 -5.61 -43.76
C VAL A 975 28.84 -4.22 -44.24
N GLU A 976 29.39 -4.10 -45.45
CA GLU A 976 29.80 -2.82 -46.01
C GLU A 976 28.64 -1.86 -46.19
N ILE A 977 27.52 -2.35 -46.74
CA ILE A 977 26.30 -1.57 -46.94
C ILE A 977 25.83 -1.03 -45.58
N ARG A 978 25.68 -1.90 -44.57
CA ARG A 978 25.21 -1.50 -43.23
C ARG A 978 26.16 -0.57 -42.51
N LEU A 979 27.46 -0.82 -42.57
CA LEU A 979 28.43 0.08 -41.93
C LEU A 979 28.55 1.43 -42.65
N ALA A 980 28.29 1.49 -43.97
CA ALA A 980 28.20 2.75 -44.70
C ALA A 980 26.92 3.53 -44.31
N GLU A 981 25.77 2.86 -44.25
CA GLU A 981 24.52 3.44 -43.73
C GLU A 981 24.72 4.03 -42.32
N ALA A 982 25.49 3.36 -41.46
CA ALA A 982 25.80 3.86 -40.12
C ALA A 982 26.69 5.12 -40.09
N ILE A 983 27.49 5.38 -41.13
CA ILE A 983 28.44 6.52 -41.22
C ILE A 983 27.77 7.79 -41.73
N ASP A 984 26.69 7.67 -42.52
CA ASP A 984 25.94 8.81 -43.09
C ASP A 984 25.18 9.63 -42.02
N TYR A 985 25.36 9.31 -40.74
CA TYR A 985 24.78 10.01 -39.60
C TYR A 985 25.86 10.65 -38.68
N PRO A 986 26.53 11.73 -39.13
CA PRO A 986 27.60 12.41 -38.38
C PRO A 986 27.10 13.08 -37.07
N GLU A 987 25.79 13.22 -36.92
CA GLU A 987 25.11 13.75 -35.73
C GLU A 987 25.47 12.96 -34.46
N PHE A 988 25.70 11.65 -34.59
CA PHE A 988 25.86 10.73 -33.45
C PHE A 988 27.30 10.42 -33.06
N ASP A 989 28.25 11.23 -33.55
CA ASP A 989 29.64 11.17 -33.10
C ASP A 989 29.75 11.46 -31.58
N GLY A 990 28.71 12.02 -30.95
CA GLY A 990 28.61 12.21 -29.50
C GLY A 990 28.33 10.92 -28.69
N ILE A 991 27.77 9.86 -29.29
CA ILE A 991 27.39 8.64 -28.56
C ILE A 991 28.57 7.68 -28.50
N VAL A 992 29.31 7.74 -27.39
CA VAL A 992 30.58 7.02 -27.24
C VAL A 992 30.41 5.49 -27.32
N THR A 993 29.27 4.94 -26.87
CA THR A 993 28.95 3.50 -26.95
C THR A 993 28.71 3.02 -28.38
N PHE A 994 27.97 3.80 -29.18
CA PHE A 994 27.72 3.51 -30.59
C PHE A 994 29.02 3.55 -31.38
N ARG A 995 29.84 4.59 -31.17
CA ARG A 995 31.16 4.75 -31.80
C ARG A 995 32.08 3.56 -31.49
N ALA A 996 32.11 3.10 -30.24
CA ALA A 996 32.90 1.93 -29.85
C ALA A 996 32.49 0.68 -30.63
N ARG A 997 31.17 0.44 -30.76
CA ARG A 997 30.63 -0.69 -31.52
C ARG A 997 30.87 -0.57 -33.02
N LEU A 998 30.68 0.62 -33.60
CA LEU A 998 30.95 0.90 -35.01
C LEU A 998 32.41 0.64 -35.36
N TYR A 999 33.37 1.17 -34.58
CA TYR A 999 34.79 0.93 -34.81
C TYR A 999 35.18 -0.53 -34.63
N LEU A 1000 34.59 -1.22 -33.65
CA LEU A 1000 34.80 -2.65 -33.45
C LEU A 1000 34.38 -3.44 -34.70
N LEU A 1001 33.18 -3.21 -35.24
CA LEU A 1001 32.68 -3.92 -36.41
C LEU A 1001 33.47 -3.61 -37.69
N ARG A 1002 33.87 -2.36 -37.89
CA ARG A 1002 34.78 -1.99 -38.97
C ARG A 1002 36.14 -2.67 -38.84
N GLY A 1003 36.68 -2.75 -37.62
CA GLY A 1003 37.92 -3.49 -37.34
C GLY A 1003 37.80 -4.98 -37.65
N LEU A 1004 36.68 -5.61 -37.27
CA LEU A 1004 36.39 -7.01 -37.58
C LEU A 1004 36.24 -7.27 -39.09
N LEU A 1005 35.62 -6.34 -39.84
CA LEU A 1005 35.55 -6.39 -41.29
C LEU A 1005 36.95 -6.34 -41.92
N GLU A 1006 37.83 -5.46 -41.46
CA GLU A 1006 39.21 -5.39 -41.95
C GLU A 1006 40.03 -6.64 -41.59
N ILE A 1007 39.77 -7.27 -40.43
CA ILE A 1007 40.34 -8.59 -40.10
C ILE A 1007 39.89 -9.65 -41.12
N LYS A 1008 38.60 -9.67 -41.51
CA LYS A 1008 38.07 -10.59 -42.52
C LYS A 1008 38.69 -10.38 -43.91
N ARG A 1009 39.06 -9.14 -44.22
CA ARG A 1009 39.78 -8.74 -45.44
C ARG A 1009 41.30 -8.94 -45.36
N GLU A 1010 41.80 -9.47 -44.24
CA GLU A 1010 43.22 -9.63 -43.95
C GLU A 1010 44.02 -8.31 -43.95
N ASN A 1011 43.34 -7.16 -43.82
CA ASN A 1011 43.95 -5.84 -43.73
C ASN A 1011 44.25 -5.47 -42.27
N TYR A 1012 45.18 -6.21 -41.66
CA TYR A 1012 45.48 -6.12 -40.23
C TYR A 1012 46.04 -4.76 -39.80
N SER A 1013 46.68 -4.00 -40.70
CA SER A 1013 47.17 -2.65 -40.39
C SER A 1013 46.03 -1.67 -40.15
N ARG A 1014 45.00 -1.68 -41.02
CA ARG A 1014 43.81 -0.86 -40.84
C ARG A 1014 42.94 -1.36 -39.68
N ALA A 1015 42.84 -2.68 -39.50
CA ALA A 1015 42.16 -3.27 -38.36
C ALA A 1015 42.76 -2.82 -37.02
N ASN A 1016 44.10 -2.76 -36.90
CA ASN A 1016 44.76 -2.28 -35.67
C ASN A 1016 44.34 -0.85 -35.30
N GLN A 1017 44.27 0.06 -36.28
CA GLN A 1017 43.84 1.44 -36.04
C GLN A 1017 42.40 1.49 -35.53
N LEU A 1018 41.48 0.85 -36.26
CA LEU A 1018 40.05 0.86 -35.93
C LEU A 1018 39.77 0.18 -34.59
N LEU A 1019 40.42 -0.95 -34.29
CA LEU A 1019 40.24 -1.66 -33.02
C LEU A 1019 40.85 -0.89 -31.84
N HIS A 1020 41.94 -0.15 -32.06
CA HIS A 1020 42.49 0.75 -31.06
C HIS A 1020 41.50 1.90 -30.75
N ASP A 1021 40.91 2.50 -31.78
CA ASP A 1021 39.87 3.53 -31.62
C ASP A 1021 38.62 2.98 -30.92
N ALA A 1022 38.23 1.73 -31.22
CA ALA A 1022 37.16 1.03 -30.52
C ALA A 1022 37.47 0.85 -29.03
N VAL A 1023 38.70 0.47 -28.68
CA VAL A 1023 39.15 0.33 -27.28
C VAL A 1023 39.15 1.67 -26.56
N LEU A 1024 39.64 2.74 -27.18
CA LEU A 1024 39.62 4.08 -26.60
C LEU A 1024 38.18 4.56 -26.35
N ALA A 1025 37.30 4.37 -27.34
CA ALA A 1025 35.88 4.68 -27.21
C ALA A 1025 35.23 3.84 -26.10
N ALA A 1026 35.50 2.54 -26.02
CA ALA A 1026 34.96 1.67 -24.96
C ALA A 1026 35.45 2.07 -23.56
N LYS A 1027 36.72 2.50 -23.42
CA LYS A 1027 37.25 3.05 -22.15
C LYS A 1027 36.54 4.34 -21.75
N SER A 1028 36.38 5.27 -22.70
CA SER A 1028 35.66 6.52 -22.48
C SER A 1028 34.19 6.28 -22.13
N ALA A 1029 33.55 5.34 -22.83
CA ALA A 1029 32.18 4.92 -22.61
C ALA A 1029 32.00 3.96 -21.41
N LYS A 1030 33.06 3.64 -20.66
CA LYS A 1030 33.05 2.67 -19.55
C LYS A 1030 32.31 1.35 -19.85
N THR A 1031 32.25 0.95 -21.13
CA THR A 1031 31.56 -0.27 -21.56
C THR A 1031 32.51 -1.45 -21.43
N VAL A 1032 32.51 -2.06 -20.25
CA VAL A 1032 33.55 -3.02 -19.87
C VAL A 1032 33.51 -4.29 -20.72
N GLU A 1033 32.33 -4.67 -21.22
CA GLU A 1033 32.15 -5.81 -22.16
C GLU A 1033 32.76 -5.55 -23.54
N MET A 1034 32.53 -4.38 -24.13
CA MET A 1034 33.16 -4.02 -25.41
C MET A 1034 34.67 -3.84 -25.27
N LEU A 1035 35.12 -3.37 -24.09
CA LEU A 1035 36.54 -3.14 -23.80
C LEU A 1035 37.36 -4.43 -23.90
N TRP A 1036 37.00 -5.47 -23.17
CA TRP A 1036 37.80 -6.71 -23.18
C TRP A 1036 37.77 -7.40 -24.55
N TYR A 1037 36.63 -7.36 -25.24
CA TYR A 1037 36.49 -7.97 -26.56
C TYR A 1037 37.27 -7.20 -27.63
N GLY A 1038 37.22 -5.86 -27.60
CA GLY A 1038 38.04 -5.00 -28.46
C GLY A 1038 39.54 -5.22 -28.24
N LEU A 1039 39.97 -5.33 -26.97
CA LEU A 1039 41.36 -5.66 -26.61
C LEU A 1039 41.79 -7.04 -27.12
N LEU A 1040 40.91 -8.04 -27.02
CA LEU A 1040 41.18 -9.38 -27.55
C LEU A 1040 41.38 -9.35 -29.07
N MET A 1041 40.48 -8.69 -29.81
CA MET A 1041 40.57 -8.59 -31.28
C MET A 1041 41.77 -7.73 -31.72
N LEU A 1042 42.07 -6.66 -30.99
CA LEU A 1042 43.26 -5.83 -31.21
C LEU A 1042 44.54 -6.67 -31.03
N GLY A 1043 44.60 -7.48 -29.97
CA GLY A 1043 45.73 -8.39 -29.73
C GLY A 1043 45.89 -9.42 -30.86
N ASP A 1044 44.79 -9.98 -31.37
CA ASP A 1044 44.82 -10.94 -32.49
C ASP A 1044 45.34 -10.29 -33.79
N SER A 1045 44.91 -9.06 -34.08
CA SER A 1045 45.36 -8.30 -35.24
C SER A 1045 46.84 -7.86 -35.12
N GLN A 1046 47.26 -7.37 -33.95
CA GLN A 1046 48.65 -7.00 -33.66
C GLN A 1046 49.61 -8.18 -33.81
N ARG A 1047 49.18 -9.39 -33.39
CA ARG A 1047 49.93 -10.63 -33.59
C ARG A 1047 50.17 -10.91 -35.08
N LYS A 1048 49.15 -10.73 -35.92
CA LYS A 1048 49.25 -10.92 -37.38
C LYS A 1048 50.20 -9.89 -38.02
N THR A 1049 50.28 -8.68 -37.48
CA THR A 1049 51.26 -7.65 -37.89
C THR A 1049 52.63 -7.78 -37.21
N LYS A 1050 52.91 -8.87 -36.48
CA LYS A 1050 54.17 -9.12 -35.74
C LYS A 1050 54.50 -8.09 -34.64
N GLN A 1051 53.49 -7.40 -34.11
CA GLN A 1051 53.62 -6.48 -32.97
C GLN A 1051 53.46 -7.24 -31.64
N LEU A 1052 54.39 -8.17 -31.36
CA LEU A 1052 54.19 -9.21 -30.33
C LEU A 1052 54.06 -8.66 -28.91
N GLU A 1053 54.87 -7.67 -28.53
CA GLU A 1053 54.79 -7.05 -27.19
C GLU A 1053 53.47 -6.30 -26.96
N GLN A 1054 52.97 -5.60 -27.99
CA GLN A 1054 51.71 -4.86 -27.93
C GLN A 1054 50.52 -5.82 -27.86
N SER A 1055 50.59 -6.89 -28.65
CA SER A 1055 49.62 -7.99 -28.62
C SER A 1055 49.54 -8.63 -27.22
N LEU A 1056 50.69 -8.93 -26.61
CA LEU A 1056 50.73 -9.45 -25.23
C LEU A 1056 50.11 -8.48 -24.22
N LYS A 1057 50.42 -7.17 -24.31
CA LYS A 1057 49.81 -6.15 -23.44
C LYS A 1057 48.29 -6.11 -23.58
N SER A 1058 47.77 -6.16 -24.81
CA SER A 1058 46.33 -6.17 -25.06
C SER A 1058 45.64 -7.41 -24.48
N TYR A 1059 46.24 -8.60 -24.61
CA TYR A 1059 45.69 -9.81 -23.99
C TYR A 1059 45.73 -9.78 -22.47
N ILE A 1060 46.80 -9.26 -21.86
CA ILE A 1060 46.89 -9.10 -20.40
C ILE A 1060 45.80 -8.14 -19.90
N GLU A 1061 45.62 -7.01 -20.59
CA GLU A 1061 44.58 -6.05 -20.24
C GLU A 1061 43.19 -6.68 -20.36
N ALA A 1062 42.90 -7.38 -21.47
CA ALA A 1062 41.63 -8.09 -21.66
C ALA A 1062 41.38 -9.13 -20.54
N PHE A 1063 42.40 -9.90 -20.16
CA PHE A 1063 42.31 -10.89 -19.08
C PHE A 1063 42.00 -10.24 -17.74
N ASN A 1064 42.71 -9.16 -17.40
CA ASN A 1064 42.50 -8.44 -16.15
C ASN A 1064 41.09 -7.84 -16.08
N THR A 1065 40.58 -7.29 -17.19
CA THR A 1065 39.20 -6.80 -17.28
C THR A 1065 38.18 -7.91 -17.04
N VAL A 1066 38.31 -9.07 -17.70
CA VAL A 1066 37.40 -10.22 -17.50
C VAL A 1066 37.47 -10.74 -16.07
N LYS A 1067 38.68 -10.81 -15.49
CA LYS A 1067 38.88 -11.24 -14.10
C LYS A 1067 38.20 -10.28 -13.11
N GLN A 1068 38.31 -8.97 -13.33
CA GLN A 1068 37.64 -7.96 -12.52
C GLN A 1068 36.12 -8.14 -12.58
N LEU A 1069 35.55 -8.25 -13.78
CA LEU A 1069 34.11 -8.46 -13.97
C LEU A 1069 33.60 -9.75 -13.32
N ALA A 1070 34.37 -10.83 -13.41
CA ALA A 1070 34.01 -12.08 -12.75
C ALA A 1070 34.01 -11.96 -11.21
N GLY A 1071 34.84 -11.08 -10.65
CA GLY A 1071 34.84 -10.75 -9.22
C GLY A 1071 33.54 -10.08 -8.77
N GLU A 1072 32.93 -9.27 -9.64
CA GLU A 1072 31.66 -8.58 -9.40
C GLU A 1072 30.42 -9.50 -9.46
N ILE A 1073 30.56 -10.76 -9.88
CA ILE A 1073 29.42 -11.69 -9.96
C ILE A 1073 29.37 -12.49 -8.66
N THR A 1074 28.44 -12.18 -7.76
CA THR A 1074 28.35 -12.82 -6.42
C THR A 1074 27.83 -14.26 -6.49
N ASP A 1075 26.90 -14.54 -7.41
CA ASP A 1075 26.36 -15.88 -7.62
C ASP A 1075 27.42 -16.82 -8.22
N LYS A 1076 27.70 -17.94 -7.53
CA LYS A 1076 28.72 -18.90 -7.93
C LYS A 1076 28.41 -19.60 -9.25
N ARG A 1077 27.14 -19.91 -9.54
CA ARG A 1077 26.70 -20.54 -10.78
C ARG A 1077 26.87 -19.55 -11.94
N LEU A 1078 26.38 -18.32 -11.79
CA LEU A 1078 26.50 -17.29 -12.82
C LEU A 1078 27.96 -16.89 -13.04
N ARG A 1079 28.77 -16.82 -11.97
CA ARG A 1079 30.22 -16.58 -12.10
C ARG A 1079 30.90 -17.71 -12.87
N LYS A 1080 30.53 -18.97 -12.59
CA LYS A 1080 31.05 -20.12 -13.34
C LYS A 1080 30.61 -20.06 -14.80
N LEU A 1081 29.35 -19.71 -15.07
CA LEU A 1081 28.80 -19.56 -16.42
C LEU A 1081 29.50 -18.44 -17.19
N TYR A 1082 29.66 -17.27 -16.58
CA TYR A 1082 30.41 -16.14 -17.13
C TYR A 1082 31.87 -16.49 -17.46
N LEU A 1083 32.47 -17.35 -16.63
CA LEU A 1083 33.83 -17.87 -16.79
C LEU A 1083 33.91 -19.16 -17.63
N THR A 1084 32.81 -19.66 -18.21
CA THR A 1084 32.86 -20.87 -19.05
C THR A 1084 33.85 -20.74 -20.20
N ASP A 1085 34.26 -21.90 -20.73
CA ASP A 1085 35.44 -22.13 -21.56
C ASP A 1085 35.67 -21.16 -22.73
N LYS A 1086 34.66 -20.43 -23.22
CA LYS A 1086 34.82 -19.52 -24.36
C LYS A 1086 35.55 -18.20 -24.06
N ARG A 1087 35.45 -17.61 -22.85
CA ARG A 1087 36.12 -16.30 -22.57
C ARG A 1087 37.49 -16.49 -21.94
N LYS A 1088 37.57 -17.23 -20.84
CA LYS A 1088 38.82 -17.42 -20.09
C LYS A 1088 39.79 -18.37 -20.78
N ALA A 1089 39.31 -19.46 -21.39
CA ALA A 1089 40.19 -20.36 -22.13
C ALA A 1089 40.64 -19.73 -23.46
N LEU A 1090 39.82 -18.90 -24.11
CA LEU A 1090 40.23 -18.17 -25.32
C LEU A 1090 41.33 -17.14 -25.01
N ILE A 1091 41.13 -16.26 -24.03
CA ILE A 1091 42.16 -15.28 -23.63
C ILE A 1091 43.37 -15.98 -23.02
N GLY A 1092 43.16 -17.00 -22.17
CA GLY A 1092 44.23 -17.78 -21.54
C GLY A 1092 45.10 -18.53 -22.56
N LYS A 1093 44.48 -19.19 -23.54
CA LYS A 1093 45.18 -19.83 -24.65
C LYS A 1093 45.99 -18.83 -25.47
N ARG A 1094 45.41 -17.64 -25.76
CA ARG A 1094 46.14 -16.57 -26.47
C ARG A 1094 47.32 -16.05 -25.66
N LEU A 1095 47.19 -15.94 -24.34
CA LEU A 1095 48.28 -15.56 -23.44
C LEU A 1095 49.40 -16.61 -23.41
N GLU A 1096 49.08 -17.90 -23.33
CA GLU A 1096 50.06 -19.00 -23.38
C GLU A 1096 50.79 -19.07 -24.73
N GLU A 1097 50.04 -18.98 -25.83
CA GLU A 1097 50.58 -18.91 -27.20
C GLU A 1097 51.52 -17.71 -27.36
N MET A 1098 51.18 -16.54 -26.82
CA MET A 1098 52.02 -15.34 -26.97
C MET A 1098 53.21 -15.31 -26.03
N SER A 1099 53.06 -15.77 -24.79
CA SER A 1099 54.16 -15.78 -23.82
C SER A 1099 55.29 -16.70 -24.30
N SER A 1100 54.95 -17.79 -25.00
CA SER A 1100 55.94 -18.68 -25.64
C SER A 1100 56.53 -18.13 -26.94
N LEU A 1101 55.89 -17.17 -27.61
CA LEU A 1101 56.41 -16.50 -28.81
C LEU A 1101 57.26 -15.26 -28.50
N VAL A 1102 57.06 -14.65 -27.33
CA VAL A 1102 57.81 -13.47 -26.85
C VAL A 1102 59.07 -13.88 -26.07
N ALA A 1103 59.01 -14.99 -25.33
CA ALA A 1103 60.17 -15.65 -24.74
C ALA A 1103 61.01 -16.34 -25.82
#